data_AF-A0A4Y2FTB1-F1
#
_entry.id   AF-A0A4Y2FTB1-F1
#
_cell.length_a   1.000
_cell.length_b   1.000
_cell.length_c   1.000
_cell.angle_alpha   90.00
_cell.angle_beta   90.00
_cell.angle_gamma   90.00
#
_symmetry.space_group_name_H-M   'P 1'
#
loop_
_entity.id
_entity.type
_entity.pdbx_description
1 polymer ?
#
loop_
_entity_poly.entity_id
_entity_poly.type
_entity_poly.pdbx_seq_one_letter_code
_entity_poly.pdbx_strand_id
1 'polypeptide(L)'
;MLKHLGESSLLTILLLFNKIWPERVFPLSWLKAIVVPIPETGKDKQDPNNYRPIALTSCLSKLLERMVSARLMHVLERSKWFVPSQSGFRRRRNTIDNILKLETAIREAFMRKKHLVSIFFDIEKAYDRTWRYGILKDLSDIGLKGNLPLFIKNFLQTRIFQIRIGNILSDNFNQQEGVPQGSVPSVLLFIIKINGIVSKLPAYVNSTLFVDDIQIHCAGDDMGFIQRQLQTAINNMTDWASTNGFIFSPQKTVCMHFCRRRGLHPDPDFQLNGSPIPIVQETKFLGIVFDTKLTFRSHIKHLKTKCIRTLNIMKVLSSSFWGADKVSLMRIYRSLVRSNLDYGVPVYGSAAKSTLKMLDSVHHQGLHIATGAFRTTPIPSLHVISGEPSLELRCHRLSLSYFYKIKSDESHPQHYKVINPIFGESSYPNDFIAFKKCEEQKSVDFLPSYAEDYNSTFSYHELKNALRKSNPTSPGPDQIHNNMLKHLGESSLLTILLLFNKIWPERVFPLSWLKAIVVPIPETGKDKQDPNNYRPIALTSCLSKLLERMVSARLMHVLERSKWFVPSQSGFRRRRNTIDNILKLETAIREAFMRKKHLVSIFFDIEKAYDRTWRYGILKDLSDIGLKGNLPLFIKNFLQTRIFQIRIGNILSDNFNQQEGVPQGSVPSVLLFIIKINGIVSKLPAYVNSTLFVDDIQIHCAGDDMGFIQRQLQTAINNMTDWASTNGFIFSPQKTVCMHFCRRRGLHPDPDFQLNGSPIPIVQETKFLGIVFDTKLTFRSHIKHLKTKCIRTLNIMKVLSSSFWGADKVSLMRIYRSLVRSNLDYGVPVYGSAAKSTLKMLDSVHHQGLHIATGAFRTTPIPSLHVISGEPSLELRCHRLSLSYFYKIKSDESHPQHYKVINPIFGSLFSVRLSFTPTFGFRIGEILRYFEIEDFPVVSNVEDPPPWQETQLDFIDGFFTLF
;
A
#
# COMPACT_ATOMS: atom_id res chain seq x y z
N MET A 1 -12.05 3.87 43.23
CA MET A 1 -11.34 3.83 44.52
C MET A 1 -9.89 3.33 44.36
N LEU A 2 -9.61 2.05 44.08
CA LEU A 2 -8.21 1.55 43.96
C LEU A 2 -7.34 2.29 42.93
N LYS A 3 -7.91 2.76 41.82
CA LYS A 3 -7.19 3.53 40.77
C LYS A 3 -6.75 4.94 41.21
N HIS A 4 -7.25 5.44 42.34
CA HIS A 4 -6.97 6.79 42.86
C HIS A 4 -6.18 6.75 44.17
N LEU A 5 -5.67 5.57 44.56
CA LEU A 5 -4.81 5.44 45.73
C LEU A 5 -3.43 6.04 45.45
N GLY A 6 -2.85 6.69 46.46
CA GLY A 6 -1.47 7.17 46.42
C GLY A 6 -0.45 6.03 46.41
N GLU A 7 0.79 6.35 46.06
CA GLU A 7 1.87 5.38 45.91
C GLU A 7 2.17 4.62 47.21
N SER A 8 2.11 5.28 48.36
CA SER A 8 2.28 4.66 49.68
C SER A 8 1.24 3.57 49.95
N SER A 9 -0.04 3.84 49.64
CA SER A 9 -1.12 2.86 49.78
C SER A 9 -0.96 1.67 48.82
N LEU A 10 -0.48 1.92 47.60
CA LEU A 10 -0.18 0.87 46.63
C LEU A 10 0.99 -0.01 47.11
N LEU A 11 2.00 0.59 47.74
CA LEU A 11 3.12 -0.14 48.34
C LEU A 11 2.66 -1.03 49.50
N THR A 12 1.76 -0.56 50.36
CA THR A 12 1.17 -1.39 51.43
C THR A 12 0.39 -2.58 50.88
N ILE A 13 -0.38 -2.38 49.80
CA ILE A 13 -1.09 -3.47 49.11
C ILE A 13 -0.08 -4.46 48.51
N LEU A 14 1.03 -3.97 47.94
CA LEU A 14 2.10 -4.81 47.42
C LEU A 14 2.78 -5.62 48.52
N LEU A 15 3.04 -5.04 49.70
CA LEU A 15 3.58 -5.75 50.85
C LEU A 15 2.65 -6.88 51.29
N LEU A 16 1.33 -6.65 51.35
CA LEU A 16 0.34 -7.69 51.62
C LEU A 16 0.44 -8.83 50.58
N PHE A 17 0.53 -8.51 49.29
CA PHE A 17 0.66 -9.52 48.24
C PHE A 17 1.98 -10.29 48.31
N ASN A 18 3.07 -9.61 48.62
CA ASN A 18 4.40 -10.20 48.79
C ASN A 18 4.51 -11.04 50.06
N LYS A 19 3.61 -10.87 51.03
CA LYS A 19 3.46 -11.75 52.19
C LYS A 19 2.64 -13.00 51.84
N ILE A 20 1.51 -12.83 51.16
CA ILE A 20 0.62 -13.92 50.71
C ILE A 20 1.35 -14.90 49.77
N TRP A 21 2.18 -14.40 48.86
CA TRP A 21 2.85 -15.21 47.83
C TRP A 21 3.79 -16.31 48.37
N PRO A 22 4.73 -16.03 49.28
CA PRO A 22 5.59 -17.04 49.91
C PRO A 22 4.87 -17.84 51.01
N GLU A 23 3.98 -17.22 51.79
CA GLU A 23 3.26 -17.91 52.88
C GLU A 23 2.24 -18.92 52.37
N ARG A 24 1.83 -18.82 51.10
CA ARG A 24 0.87 -19.73 50.44
C ARG A 24 -0.51 -19.75 51.09
N VAL A 25 -0.84 -18.79 51.95
CA VAL A 25 -2.15 -18.69 52.61
C VAL A 25 -3.03 -17.69 51.89
N PHE A 26 -4.20 -18.13 51.42
CA PHE A 26 -5.20 -17.24 50.86
C PHE A 26 -6.09 -16.70 51.98
N PRO A 27 -6.33 -15.37 52.08
CA PRO A 27 -7.19 -14.82 53.12
C PRO A 27 -8.59 -15.46 53.08
N LEU A 28 -9.08 -15.97 54.21
CA LEU A 28 -10.40 -16.62 54.30
C LEU A 28 -11.54 -15.68 53.85
N SER A 29 -11.40 -14.38 54.10
CA SER A 29 -12.35 -13.36 53.64
C SER A 29 -12.45 -13.26 52.11
N TRP A 30 -11.44 -13.68 51.36
CA TRP A 30 -11.43 -13.69 49.89
C TRP A 30 -12.03 -14.97 49.30
N LEU A 31 -12.29 -15.99 50.13
CA LEU A 31 -13.02 -17.22 49.75
C LEU A 31 -14.56 -17.05 49.84
N LYS A 32 -15.03 -15.93 50.40
CA LYS A 32 -16.45 -15.54 50.41
C LYS A 32 -16.80 -14.76 49.16
N ALA A 33 -17.94 -15.07 48.54
CA ALA A 33 -18.41 -14.39 47.33
C ALA A 33 -19.93 -14.21 47.32
N ILE A 34 -20.38 -13.06 46.80
CA ILE A 34 -21.81 -12.77 46.64
C ILE A 34 -22.19 -13.04 45.17
N VAL A 35 -23.09 -13.99 44.94
CA VAL A 35 -23.59 -14.33 43.60
C VAL A 35 -24.77 -13.43 43.26
N VAL A 36 -24.68 -12.72 42.13
CA VAL A 36 -25.80 -11.94 41.59
C VAL A 36 -26.28 -12.61 40.31
N PRO A 37 -27.54 -13.08 40.24
CA PRO A 37 -28.09 -13.64 39.02
C PRO A 37 -28.40 -12.52 38.02
N ILE A 38 -27.90 -12.64 36.79
CA ILE A 38 -28.17 -11.72 35.68
C ILE A 38 -28.98 -12.45 34.60
N PRO A 39 -30.13 -11.92 34.17
CA PRO A 39 -30.96 -12.60 33.17
C PRO A 39 -30.25 -12.70 31.82
N GLU A 40 -30.34 -13.87 31.21
CA GLU A 40 -29.88 -14.10 29.84
C GLU A 40 -30.73 -13.31 28.85
N THR A 41 -30.08 -12.72 27.85
CA THR A 41 -30.74 -11.81 26.91
C THR A 41 -31.67 -12.56 25.97
N GLY A 42 -32.95 -12.20 25.98
CA GLY A 42 -33.97 -12.76 25.07
C GLY A 42 -34.58 -14.08 25.53
N LYS A 43 -34.26 -14.55 26.74
CA LYS A 43 -34.87 -15.73 27.34
C LYS A 43 -35.95 -15.33 28.35
N ASP A 44 -36.82 -16.28 28.66
CA ASP A 44 -37.86 -16.08 29.67
C ASP A 44 -37.23 -15.79 31.04
N LYS A 45 -37.64 -14.67 31.64
CA LYS A 45 -37.16 -14.21 32.95
C LYS A 45 -37.81 -14.96 34.11
N GLN A 46 -38.87 -15.73 33.86
CA GLN A 46 -39.53 -16.54 34.87
C GLN A 46 -38.81 -17.87 35.14
N ASP A 47 -38.03 -18.38 34.17
CA ASP A 47 -37.25 -19.60 34.33
C ASP A 47 -35.89 -19.31 35.03
N PRO A 48 -35.63 -19.88 36.22
CA PRO A 48 -34.38 -19.68 36.95
C PRO A 48 -33.13 -20.14 36.20
N ASN A 49 -33.26 -21.10 35.26
CA ASN A 49 -32.14 -21.58 34.45
C ASN A 49 -31.65 -20.56 33.42
N ASN A 50 -32.43 -19.50 33.18
CA ASN A 50 -32.10 -18.42 32.27
C ASN A 50 -31.36 -17.27 32.96
N TYR A 51 -30.76 -17.49 34.13
CA TYR A 51 -29.92 -16.52 34.82
C TYR A 51 -28.46 -16.99 34.88
N ARG A 52 -27.54 -16.06 34.64
CA ARG A 52 -26.10 -16.28 34.82
C ARG A 52 -25.68 -15.88 36.23
N PRO A 53 -25.07 -16.79 37.01
CA PRO A 53 -24.56 -16.46 38.33
C PRO A 53 -23.22 -15.69 38.21
N ILE A 54 -23.18 -14.43 38.64
CA ILE A 54 -21.92 -13.66 38.70
C ILE A 54 -21.41 -13.58 40.13
N ALA A 55 -20.24 -14.16 40.40
CA ALA A 55 -19.59 -14.07 41.70
C ALA A 55 -18.86 -12.71 41.88
N LEU A 56 -19.31 -11.94 42.86
CA LEU A 56 -18.64 -10.73 43.33
C LEU A 56 -17.65 -11.09 44.44
N THR A 57 -16.36 -11.04 44.10
CA THR A 57 -15.23 -11.30 45.01
C THR A 57 -14.49 -10.00 45.39
N SER A 58 -13.65 -10.08 46.42
CA SER A 58 -12.80 -8.97 46.91
C SER A 58 -12.02 -8.27 45.78
N CYS A 59 -12.04 -6.94 45.75
CA CYS A 59 -11.28 -6.16 44.77
C CYS A 59 -9.76 -6.32 44.92
N LEU A 60 -9.27 -6.55 46.15
CA LEU A 60 -7.85 -6.84 46.40
C LEU A 60 -7.48 -8.23 45.89
N SER A 61 -8.36 -9.23 46.07
CA SER A 61 -8.21 -10.56 45.46
C SER A 61 -8.10 -10.47 43.95
N LYS A 62 -9.02 -9.74 43.29
CA LYS A 62 -9.01 -9.54 41.84
C LYS A 62 -7.73 -8.88 41.33
N LEU A 63 -7.11 -8.00 42.12
CA LEU A 63 -5.85 -7.35 41.76
C LEU A 63 -4.68 -8.35 41.82
N LEU A 64 -4.56 -9.15 42.87
CA LEU A 64 -3.57 -10.22 42.96
C LEU A 64 -3.77 -11.27 41.87
N GLU A 65 -5.02 -11.70 41.67
CA GLU A 65 -5.40 -12.64 40.61
C GLU A 65 -4.98 -12.15 39.21
N ARG A 66 -5.07 -10.84 38.92
CA ARG A 66 -4.57 -10.25 37.66
C ARG A 66 -3.06 -10.39 37.52
N MET A 67 -2.31 -10.13 38.58
CA MET A 67 -0.85 -10.29 38.59
C MET A 67 -0.45 -11.75 38.35
N VAL A 68 -1.14 -12.69 39.02
CA VAL A 68 -0.90 -14.13 38.86
C VAL A 68 -1.30 -14.61 37.46
N SER A 69 -2.45 -14.21 36.95
CA SER A 69 -2.93 -14.58 35.61
C SER A 69 -1.98 -14.07 34.52
N ALA A 70 -1.45 -12.86 34.67
CA ALA A 70 -0.45 -12.31 33.75
C ALA A 70 0.85 -13.13 33.75
N ARG A 71 1.31 -13.59 34.93
CA ARG A 71 2.49 -14.47 35.05
C ARG A 71 2.23 -15.84 34.43
N LEU A 72 1.10 -16.48 34.75
CA LEU A 72 0.73 -17.79 34.19
C LEU A 72 0.62 -17.72 32.66
N MET A 73 -0.04 -16.69 32.13
CA MET A 73 -0.14 -16.47 30.68
C MET A 73 1.24 -16.33 30.02
N HIS A 74 2.15 -15.55 30.64
CA HIS A 74 3.51 -15.43 30.11
C HIS A 74 4.22 -16.79 30.00
N VAL A 75 4.09 -17.65 31.01
CA VAL A 75 4.70 -18.99 31.01
C VAL A 75 4.09 -19.88 29.91
N LEU A 76 2.75 -19.89 29.79
CA LEU A 76 2.04 -20.73 28.81
C LEU A 76 2.34 -20.35 27.35
N GLU A 77 2.45 -19.05 27.03
CA GLU A 77 2.84 -18.63 25.67
C GLU A 77 4.31 -18.95 25.40
N ARG A 78 5.20 -18.79 26.39
CA ARG A 78 6.63 -19.11 26.25
C ARG A 78 6.87 -20.61 26.03
N SER A 79 6.10 -21.47 26.70
CA SER A 79 6.16 -22.92 26.51
C SER A 79 5.42 -23.42 25.26
N LYS A 80 4.76 -22.53 24.50
CA LYS A 80 3.93 -22.85 23.33
C LYS A 80 2.85 -23.90 23.63
N TRP A 81 2.31 -23.89 24.86
CA TRP A 81 1.31 -24.87 25.28
C TRP A 81 -0.02 -24.73 24.50
N PHE A 82 -0.41 -23.50 24.16
CA PHE A 82 -1.67 -23.27 23.46
C PHE A 82 -1.61 -23.67 22.00
N VAL A 83 -2.60 -24.47 21.60
CA VAL A 83 -2.78 -24.86 20.20
C VAL A 83 -3.02 -23.62 19.33
N PRO A 84 -2.52 -23.60 18.07
CA PRO A 84 -2.69 -22.44 17.18
C PRO A 84 -4.16 -22.07 16.90
N SER A 85 -5.09 -23.03 17.04
CA SER A 85 -6.54 -22.86 16.84
C SER A 85 -7.28 -22.21 18.03
N GLN A 86 -6.64 -22.07 19.20
CA GLN A 86 -7.21 -21.36 20.35
C GLN A 86 -6.84 -19.88 20.30
N SER A 87 -7.85 -19.00 20.22
CA SER A 87 -7.68 -17.54 20.16
C SER A 87 -8.30 -16.78 21.33
N GLY A 88 -9.02 -17.47 22.23
CA GLY A 88 -9.66 -16.87 23.40
C GLY A 88 -8.66 -16.25 24.38
N PHE A 89 -8.86 -14.98 24.74
CA PHE A 89 -8.13 -14.26 25.80
C PHE A 89 -6.58 -14.30 25.72
N ARG A 90 -6.03 -14.61 24.54
CA ARG A 90 -4.58 -14.60 24.27
C ARG A 90 -4.10 -13.25 23.79
N ARG A 91 -2.84 -12.93 24.07
CA ARG A 91 -2.24 -11.68 23.59
C ARG A 91 -2.18 -11.70 22.06
N ARG A 92 -2.57 -10.59 21.42
CA ARG A 92 -2.63 -10.42 19.94
C ARG A 92 -3.65 -11.33 19.23
N ARG A 93 -4.45 -12.14 19.94
CA ARG A 93 -5.55 -12.92 19.34
C ARG A 93 -6.92 -12.32 19.66
N ASN A 94 -7.89 -12.52 18.77
CA ASN A 94 -9.27 -12.11 18.97
C ASN A 94 -10.25 -13.02 18.21
N THR A 95 -11.55 -12.81 18.42
CA THR A 95 -12.62 -13.61 17.78
C THR A 95 -12.56 -13.59 16.26
N ILE A 96 -12.14 -12.48 15.66
CA ILE A 96 -12.05 -12.33 14.20
C ILE A 96 -11.06 -13.35 13.59
N ASP A 97 -10.02 -13.75 14.34
CA ASP A 97 -9.02 -14.70 13.84
C ASP A 97 -9.67 -16.06 13.51
N ASN A 98 -10.61 -16.51 14.34
CA ASN A 98 -11.36 -17.75 14.13
C ASN A 98 -12.39 -17.61 13.01
N ILE A 99 -13.13 -16.50 12.99
CA ILE A 99 -14.16 -16.23 11.99
C ILE A 99 -13.52 -16.14 10.59
N LEU A 100 -12.40 -15.44 10.45
CA LEU A 100 -11.68 -15.33 9.19
C LEU A 100 -11.09 -16.67 8.75
N LYS A 101 -10.57 -17.49 9.68
CA LYS A 101 -10.07 -18.83 9.37
C LYS A 101 -11.17 -19.71 8.75
N LEU A 102 -12.37 -19.72 9.35
CA LEU A 102 -13.51 -20.45 8.80
C LEU A 102 -13.95 -19.89 7.45
N GLU A 103 -14.07 -18.57 7.33
CA GLU A 103 -14.49 -17.92 6.09
C GLU A 103 -13.53 -18.21 4.93
N THR A 104 -12.22 -18.19 5.19
CA THR A 104 -11.18 -18.51 4.21
C THR A 104 -11.31 -19.96 3.76
N ALA A 105 -11.52 -20.91 4.68
CA ALA A 105 -11.73 -22.32 4.35
C ALA A 105 -12.98 -22.54 3.48
N ILE A 106 -14.09 -21.84 3.78
CA ILE A 106 -15.31 -21.89 2.98
C ILE A 106 -15.06 -21.35 1.57
N ARG A 107 -14.35 -20.22 1.44
CA ARG A 107 -14.01 -19.67 0.12
C ARG A 107 -13.09 -20.58 -0.69
N GLU A 108 -12.07 -21.16 -0.06
CA GLU A 108 -11.19 -22.13 -0.71
C GLU A 108 -11.99 -23.35 -1.22
N ALA A 109 -12.93 -23.86 -0.43
CA ALA A 109 -13.83 -24.93 -0.84
C ALA A 109 -14.72 -24.51 -2.02
N PHE A 110 -15.31 -23.32 -1.99
CA PHE A 110 -16.11 -22.78 -3.11
C PHE A 110 -15.30 -22.65 -4.40
N MET A 111 -14.08 -22.12 -4.31
CA MET A 111 -13.18 -21.96 -5.46
C MET A 111 -12.81 -23.30 -6.08
N ARG A 112 -12.53 -24.30 -5.24
CA ARG A 112 -12.20 -25.67 -5.66
C ARG A 112 -13.44 -26.51 -6.00
N LYS A 113 -14.64 -25.92 -5.93
CA LYS A 113 -15.93 -26.60 -6.07
C LYS A 113 -15.98 -27.86 -5.19
N LYS A 114 -15.66 -27.78 -3.90
CA LYS A 114 -15.74 -28.88 -2.92
C LYS A 114 -16.91 -28.68 -1.96
N HIS A 115 -17.29 -29.74 -1.24
CA HIS A 115 -18.16 -29.63 -0.08
C HIS A 115 -17.31 -29.24 1.14
N LEU A 116 -17.83 -28.35 1.98
CA LEU A 116 -17.30 -28.09 3.32
C LEU A 116 -18.44 -28.19 4.32
N VAL A 117 -18.27 -29.02 5.34
CA VAL A 117 -19.24 -29.17 6.43
C VAL A 117 -18.61 -28.65 7.70
N SER A 118 -19.35 -27.83 8.45
CA SER A 118 -18.92 -27.23 9.71
C SER A 118 -19.92 -27.54 10.82
N ILE A 119 -19.43 -27.96 11.98
CA ILE A 119 -20.23 -28.25 13.18
C ILE A 119 -19.85 -27.25 14.27
N PHE A 120 -20.85 -26.67 14.90
CA PHE A 120 -20.73 -25.67 15.97
C PHE A 120 -21.29 -26.28 17.25
N PHE A 121 -20.44 -26.43 18.26
CA PHE A 121 -20.79 -27.07 19.53
C PHE A 121 -21.11 -26.04 20.62
N ASP A 122 -22.03 -26.40 21.51
CA ASP A 122 -22.31 -25.68 22.76
C ASP A 122 -21.98 -26.60 23.95
N ILE A 123 -21.27 -26.09 24.95
CA ILE A 123 -20.94 -26.82 26.18
C ILE A 123 -21.92 -26.41 27.28
N GLU A 124 -22.56 -27.39 27.92
CA GLU A 124 -23.48 -27.13 29.03
C GLU A 124 -22.74 -26.65 30.28
N LYS A 125 -23.10 -25.45 30.78
CA LYS A 125 -22.58 -24.88 32.04
C LYS A 125 -21.04 -25.00 32.14
N ALA A 126 -20.34 -24.59 31.07
CA ALA A 126 -18.92 -24.85 30.85
C ALA A 126 -18.01 -24.53 32.06
N TYR A 127 -18.17 -23.37 32.69
CA TYR A 127 -17.39 -22.96 33.86
C TYR A 127 -17.74 -23.75 35.13
N ASP A 128 -19.02 -24.06 35.33
CA ASP A 128 -19.52 -24.69 36.56
C ASP A 128 -19.17 -26.17 36.63
N ARG A 129 -18.95 -26.81 35.48
CA ARG A 129 -18.59 -28.23 35.35
C ARG A 129 -17.09 -28.48 35.16
N THR A 130 -16.26 -27.44 35.11
CA THR A 130 -14.82 -27.61 34.87
C THR A 130 -14.16 -28.40 36.01
N TRP A 131 -13.55 -29.54 35.68
CA TRP A 131 -12.94 -30.44 36.66
C TRP A 131 -11.69 -29.84 37.32
N ARG A 132 -11.76 -29.51 38.62
CA ARG A 132 -10.70 -28.79 39.35
C ARG A 132 -9.40 -29.56 39.46
N TYR A 133 -9.48 -30.87 39.77
CA TYR A 133 -8.28 -31.72 39.82
C TYR A 133 -7.63 -31.86 38.44
N GLY A 134 -8.44 -31.95 37.39
CA GLY A 134 -7.97 -31.98 36.00
C GLY A 134 -7.13 -30.76 35.65
N ILE A 135 -7.52 -29.56 36.08
CA ILE A 135 -6.70 -28.33 35.90
C ILE A 135 -5.35 -28.46 36.60
N LEU A 136 -5.32 -28.94 37.85
CA LEU A 136 -4.07 -29.11 38.61
C LEU A 136 -3.15 -30.16 37.98
N LYS A 137 -3.72 -31.24 37.44
CA LYS A 137 -2.99 -32.24 36.67
C LYS A 137 -2.37 -31.62 35.42
N ASP A 138 -3.15 -30.89 34.62
CA ASP A 138 -2.65 -30.26 33.40
C ASP A 138 -1.53 -29.24 33.71
N LEU A 139 -1.65 -28.46 34.80
CA LEU A 139 -0.60 -27.55 35.27
C LEU A 139 0.69 -28.30 35.68
N SER A 140 0.55 -29.48 36.29
CA SER A 140 1.67 -30.36 36.62
C SER A 140 2.32 -30.93 35.35
N ASP A 141 1.52 -31.35 34.37
CA ASP A 141 1.99 -31.91 33.10
C ASP A 141 2.75 -30.86 32.25
N ILE A 142 2.39 -29.57 32.38
CA ILE A 142 3.15 -28.43 31.82
C ILE A 142 4.53 -28.26 32.48
N GLY A 143 4.76 -28.86 33.65
CA GLY A 143 6.00 -28.75 34.43
C GLY A 143 6.02 -27.55 35.38
N LEU A 144 4.88 -26.95 35.71
CA LEU A 144 4.81 -25.84 36.66
C LEU A 144 5.05 -26.35 38.09
N LYS A 145 6.07 -25.79 38.77
CA LYS A 145 6.41 -26.09 40.16
C LYS A 145 6.46 -24.80 41.00
N GLY A 146 6.35 -24.92 42.32
CA GLY A 146 6.48 -23.81 43.27
C GLY A 146 5.16 -23.10 43.62
N ASN A 147 5.24 -21.80 43.94
CA ASN A 147 4.12 -21.06 44.55
C ASN A 147 2.94 -20.81 43.59
N LEU A 148 3.16 -20.78 42.27
CA LEU A 148 2.11 -20.52 41.29
C LEU A 148 1.03 -21.63 41.22
N PRO A 149 1.38 -22.93 41.01
CA PRO A 149 0.37 -24.01 41.05
C PRO A 149 -0.26 -24.18 42.43
N LEU A 150 0.48 -23.91 43.52
CA LEU A 150 -0.07 -23.91 44.88
C LEU A 150 -1.09 -22.79 45.11
N PHE A 151 -0.81 -21.58 44.60
CA PHE A 151 -1.79 -20.49 44.60
C PHE A 151 -3.06 -20.87 43.84
N ILE A 152 -2.93 -21.51 42.68
CA ILE A 152 -4.09 -21.96 41.89
C ILE A 152 -4.87 -23.04 42.65
N LYS A 153 -4.18 -23.99 43.29
CA LYS A 153 -4.79 -25.01 44.15
C LYS A 153 -5.63 -24.35 45.27
N ASN A 154 -5.08 -23.36 45.96
CA ASN A 154 -5.78 -22.63 47.02
C ASN A 154 -6.92 -21.75 46.47
N PHE A 155 -6.75 -21.17 45.29
CA PHE A 155 -7.79 -20.40 44.61
C PHE A 155 -9.02 -21.24 44.23
N LEU A 156 -8.80 -22.53 43.88
CA LEU A 156 -9.81 -23.52 43.52
C LEU A 156 -10.39 -24.27 44.75
N GLN A 157 -9.94 -23.96 45.97
CA GLN A 157 -10.55 -24.52 47.18
C GLN A 157 -12.02 -24.10 47.31
N THR A 158 -12.75 -24.84 48.15
CA THR A 158 -14.17 -24.60 48.43
C THR A 158 -14.42 -23.14 48.81
N ARG A 159 -15.31 -22.50 48.06
CA ARG A 159 -15.77 -21.13 48.29
C ARG A 159 -17.13 -21.14 48.94
N ILE A 160 -17.34 -20.15 49.81
CA ILE A 160 -18.63 -19.90 50.47
C ILE A 160 -19.36 -18.85 49.65
N PHE A 161 -20.55 -19.18 49.16
CA PHE A 161 -21.40 -18.29 48.38
C PHE A 161 -22.66 -17.89 49.13
N GLN A 162 -23.10 -16.66 48.86
CA GLN A 162 -24.44 -16.17 49.18
C GLN A 162 -25.07 -15.58 47.92
N ILE A 163 -26.31 -15.93 47.60
CA ILE A 163 -27.04 -15.36 46.47
C ILE A 163 -27.70 -14.07 46.91
N ARG A 164 -27.53 -13.00 46.12
CA ARG A 164 -28.20 -11.72 46.33
C ARG A 164 -29.27 -11.48 45.28
N ILE A 165 -30.52 -11.36 45.71
CA ILE A 165 -31.65 -10.92 44.88
C ILE A 165 -32.21 -9.62 45.48
N GLY A 166 -32.07 -8.52 44.75
CA GLY A 166 -32.36 -7.19 45.30
C GLY A 166 -31.47 -6.89 46.52
N ASN A 167 -32.11 -6.67 47.67
CA ASN A 167 -31.46 -6.40 48.96
C ASN A 167 -31.37 -7.62 49.89
N ILE A 168 -31.84 -8.80 49.46
CA ILE A 168 -31.89 -10.02 50.29
C ILE A 168 -30.71 -10.93 49.93
N LEU A 169 -30.10 -11.53 50.96
CA LEU A 169 -29.03 -12.54 50.84
C LEU A 169 -29.55 -13.91 51.29
N SER A 170 -29.14 -14.97 50.60
CA SER A 170 -29.39 -16.35 51.01
C SER A 170 -28.46 -16.81 52.13
N ASP A 171 -28.76 -18.01 52.65
CA ASP A 171 -27.83 -18.78 53.46
C ASP A 171 -26.53 -19.11 52.69
N ASN A 172 -25.49 -19.41 53.46
CA ASN A 172 -24.19 -19.81 52.95
C ASN A 172 -24.26 -21.22 52.34
N PHE A 173 -23.78 -21.38 51.10
CA PHE A 173 -23.58 -22.70 50.51
C PHE A 173 -22.20 -22.84 49.88
N ASN A 174 -21.70 -24.07 49.84
CA ASN A 174 -20.36 -24.41 49.35
C ASN A 174 -20.42 -24.88 47.90
N GLN A 175 -19.57 -24.33 47.04
CA GLN A 175 -19.40 -24.84 45.68
C GLN A 175 -18.22 -25.82 45.60
N GLN A 176 -18.52 -27.09 45.32
CA GLN A 176 -17.51 -28.16 45.29
C GLN A 176 -16.76 -28.29 43.95
N GLU A 177 -17.40 -27.99 42.82
CA GLU A 177 -16.80 -28.13 41.48
C GLU A 177 -16.87 -26.85 40.64
N GLY A 178 -16.13 -26.81 39.52
CA GLY A 178 -16.11 -25.68 38.60
C GLY A 178 -15.17 -24.54 38.96
N VAL A 179 -14.98 -23.61 38.03
CA VAL A 179 -14.21 -22.38 38.22
C VAL A 179 -15.15 -21.19 38.49
N PRO A 180 -14.83 -20.29 39.43
CA PRO A 180 -15.75 -19.22 39.83
C PRO A 180 -15.98 -18.20 38.69
N GLN A 181 -17.23 -18.04 38.25
CA GLN A 181 -17.60 -17.09 37.21
C GLN A 181 -17.47 -15.64 37.69
N GLY A 182 -16.59 -14.85 37.07
CA GLY A 182 -16.33 -13.46 37.43
C GLY A 182 -15.01 -13.21 38.18
N SER A 183 -14.28 -14.27 38.52
CA SER A 183 -12.88 -14.19 38.94
C SER A 183 -11.95 -14.12 37.73
N VAL A 184 -10.76 -13.53 37.92
CA VAL A 184 -9.84 -13.21 36.81
C VAL A 184 -9.14 -14.45 36.21
N PRO A 185 -8.67 -15.45 36.97
CA PRO A 185 -7.94 -16.58 36.39
C PRO A 185 -8.87 -17.64 35.80
N SER A 186 -10.17 -17.64 36.15
CA SER A 186 -11.12 -18.69 35.77
C SER A 186 -11.17 -18.97 34.26
N VAL A 187 -11.15 -17.91 33.44
CA VAL A 187 -11.14 -18.03 31.98
C VAL A 187 -9.85 -18.69 31.49
N LEU A 188 -8.70 -18.31 32.07
CA LEU A 188 -7.41 -18.87 31.69
C LEU A 188 -7.31 -20.35 32.10
N LEU A 189 -7.79 -20.71 33.30
CA LEU A 189 -7.83 -22.09 33.77
C LEU A 189 -8.76 -22.97 32.91
N PHE A 190 -9.91 -22.42 32.49
CA PHE A 190 -10.80 -23.08 31.54
C PHE A 190 -10.11 -23.31 30.19
N ILE A 191 -9.43 -22.29 29.65
CA ILE A 191 -8.71 -22.40 28.38
C ILE A 191 -7.62 -23.48 28.46
N ILE A 192 -6.86 -23.55 29.56
CA ILE A 192 -5.84 -24.60 29.77
C ILE A 192 -6.47 -25.98 29.65
N LYS A 193 -7.64 -26.17 30.27
CA LYS A 193 -8.33 -27.46 30.28
C LYS A 193 -8.88 -27.83 28.90
N ILE A 194 -9.60 -26.92 28.25
CA ILE A 194 -10.25 -27.19 26.96
C ILE A 194 -9.24 -27.34 25.81
N ASN A 195 -8.04 -26.77 25.93
CA ASN A 195 -7.00 -26.80 24.90
C ASN A 195 -6.63 -28.23 24.45
N GLY A 196 -6.73 -29.21 25.35
CA GLY A 196 -6.43 -30.62 25.06
C GLY A 196 -7.35 -31.28 24.04
N ILE A 197 -8.57 -30.77 23.83
CA ILE A 197 -9.56 -31.39 22.94
C ILE A 197 -9.11 -31.46 21.48
N VAL A 198 -8.29 -30.50 21.04
CA VAL A 198 -7.78 -30.43 19.67
C VAL A 198 -6.87 -31.60 19.33
N SER A 199 -6.16 -32.14 20.32
CA SER A 199 -5.25 -33.28 20.14
C SER A 199 -5.97 -34.58 19.75
N LYS A 200 -7.31 -34.63 19.90
CA LYS A 200 -8.13 -35.81 19.61
C LYS A 200 -8.81 -35.76 18.24
N LEU A 201 -8.62 -34.66 17.50
CA LEU A 201 -9.23 -34.49 16.19
C LEU A 201 -8.45 -35.25 15.10
N PRO A 202 -9.15 -35.87 14.13
CA PRO A 202 -8.51 -36.47 12.95
C PRO A 202 -7.73 -35.44 12.12
N ALA A 203 -6.70 -35.90 11.40
CA ALA A 203 -5.79 -35.04 10.63
C ALA A 203 -6.50 -34.17 9.56
N TYR A 204 -7.63 -34.65 9.01
CA TYR A 204 -8.40 -33.93 7.98
C TYR A 204 -9.44 -32.94 8.55
N VAL A 205 -9.58 -32.88 9.87
CA VAL A 205 -10.57 -32.04 10.55
C VAL A 205 -9.88 -30.83 11.16
N ASN A 206 -10.25 -29.65 10.67
CA ASN A 206 -9.76 -28.38 11.19
C ASN A 206 -10.66 -27.88 12.31
N SER A 207 -10.07 -27.26 13.34
CA SER A 207 -10.82 -26.65 14.44
C SER A 207 -10.53 -25.16 14.66
N THR A 208 -11.48 -24.50 15.30
CA THR A 208 -11.34 -23.20 15.94
C THR A 208 -11.93 -23.24 17.34
N LEU A 209 -11.24 -22.61 18.29
CA LEU A 209 -11.68 -22.52 19.68
C LEU A 209 -11.58 -21.08 20.16
N PHE A 210 -12.64 -20.61 20.79
CA PHE A 210 -12.65 -19.36 21.52
C PHE A 210 -13.32 -19.60 22.86
N VAL A 211 -12.50 -19.93 23.87
CA VAL A 211 -13.02 -20.37 25.18
C VAL A 211 -13.97 -21.56 25.01
N ASP A 212 -15.27 -21.39 25.23
CA ASP A 212 -16.33 -22.41 25.16
C ASP A 212 -16.90 -22.60 23.74
N ASP A 213 -16.75 -21.60 22.87
CA ASP A 213 -17.17 -21.70 21.47
C ASP A 213 -16.21 -22.61 20.68
N ILE A 214 -16.67 -23.82 20.34
CA ILE A 214 -15.90 -24.81 19.58
C ILE A 214 -16.54 -25.03 18.21
N GLN A 215 -15.72 -24.96 17.17
CA GLN A 215 -16.13 -25.25 15.80
C GLN A 215 -15.12 -26.17 15.13
N ILE A 216 -15.63 -27.18 14.41
CA ILE A 216 -14.82 -28.06 13.56
C ILE A 216 -15.36 -28.07 12.13
N HIS A 217 -14.48 -28.28 11.15
CA HIS A 217 -14.89 -28.44 9.76
C HIS A 217 -13.97 -29.37 8.98
N CYS A 218 -14.55 -30.00 7.96
CA CYS A 218 -13.84 -30.82 6.99
C CYS A 218 -14.31 -30.45 5.58
N ALA A 219 -13.38 -30.45 4.62
CA ALA A 219 -13.67 -30.15 3.22
C ALA A 219 -13.19 -31.31 2.33
N GLY A 220 -14.00 -31.66 1.34
CA GLY A 220 -13.76 -32.82 0.49
C GLY A 220 -14.65 -32.87 -0.74
N ASP A 221 -14.31 -33.77 -1.66
CA ASP A 221 -15.08 -33.99 -2.88
C ASP A 221 -16.25 -34.98 -2.65
N ASP A 222 -16.08 -35.91 -1.71
CA ASP A 222 -17.06 -36.92 -1.33
C ASP A 222 -17.68 -36.59 0.04
N MET A 223 -19.01 -36.57 0.10
CA MET A 223 -19.76 -36.34 1.34
C MET A 223 -19.60 -37.52 2.33
N GLY A 224 -19.45 -38.76 1.85
CA GLY A 224 -19.26 -39.93 2.71
C GLY A 224 -17.93 -39.88 3.46
N PHE A 225 -16.85 -39.45 2.80
CA PHE A 225 -15.58 -39.14 3.46
C PHE A 225 -15.73 -38.05 4.53
N ILE A 226 -16.37 -36.93 4.20
CA ILE A 226 -16.56 -35.81 5.14
C ILE A 226 -17.36 -36.27 6.36
N GLN A 227 -18.45 -37.00 6.15
CA GLN A 227 -19.31 -37.51 7.22
C GLN A 227 -18.54 -38.46 8.15
N ARG A 228 -17.77 -39.42 7.61
CA ARG A 228 -16.94 -40.31 8.42
C ARG A 228 -15.92 -39.54 9.26
N GLN A 229 -15.17 -38.62 8.65
CA GLN A 229 -14.14 -37.85 9.36
C GLN A 229 -14.72 -36.97 10.48
N LEU A 230 -15.83 -36.29 10.21
CA LEU A 230 -16.50 -35.46 11.20
C LEU A 230 -17.19 -36.28 12.29
N GLN A 231 -17.81 -37.43 11.97
CA GLN A 231 -18.40 -38.31 12.99
C GLN A 231 -17.34 -38.92 13.91
N THR A 232 -16.20 -39.35 13.35
CA THR A 232 -15.05 -39.78 14.17
C THR A 232 -14.56 -38.63 15.07
N ALA A 233 -14.51 -37.40 14.58
CA ALA A 233 -14.16 -36.25 15.39
C ALA A 233 -15.16 -36.00 16.53
N ILE A 234 -16.47 -36.09 16.26
CA ILE A 234 -17.53 -35.96 17.28
C ILE A 234 -17.37 -37.02 18.37
N ASN A 235 -17.16 -38.28 18.00
CA ASN A 235 -17.00 -39.38 18.95
C ASN A 235 -15.75 -39.16 19.83
N ASN A 236 -14.60 -38.87 19.21
CA ASN A 236 -13.36 -38.58 19.93
C ASN A 236 -13.48 -37.39 20.89
N MET A 237 -14.18 -36.32 20.47
CA MET A 237 -14.45 -35.16 21.31
C MET A 237 -15.37 -35.50 22.48
N THR A 238 -16.36 -36.35 22.26
CA THR A 238 -17.32 -36.79 23.28
C THR A 238 -16.64 -37.67 24.33
N ASP A 239 -15.79 -38.61 23.92
CA ASP A 239 -14.99 -39.45 24.82
C ASP A 239 -13.99 -38.62 25.63
N TRP A 240 -13.37 -37.62 24.97
CA TRP A 240 -12.50 -36.68 25.68
C TRP A 240 -13.28 -35.82 26.68
N ALA A 241 -14.48 -35.37 26.31
CA ALA A 241 -15.32 -34.56 27.17
C ALA A 241 -15.76 -35.33 28.42
N SER A 242 -16.21 -36.59 28.27
CA SER A 242 -16.63 -37.43 29.39
C SER A 242 -15.49 -37.70 30.38
N THR A 243 -14.27 -37.93 29.88
CA THR A 243 -13.06 -38.12 30.72
C THR A 243 -12.53 -36.83 31.37
N ASN A 244 -12.97 -35.65 30.92
CA ASN A 244 -12.51 -34.36 31.42
C ASN A 244 -13.61 -33.53 32.11
N GLY A 245 -14.82 -34.09 32.29
CA GLY A 245 -15.93 -33.46 33.00
C GLY A 245 -16.76 -32.46 32.17
N PHE A 246 -16.69 -32.50 30.84
CA PHE A 246 -17.50 -31.66 29.95
C PHE A 246 -18.66 -32.44 29.32
N ILE A 247 -19.74 -31.72 29.02
CA ILE A 247 -20.92 -32.27 28.35
C ILE A 247 -21.32 -31.30 27.23
N PHE A 248 -21.37 -31.82 25.99
CA PHE A 248 -21.90 -31.08 24.85
C PHE A 248 -23.43 -31.13 24.85
N SER A 249 -24.06 -30.00 24.54
CA SER A 249 -25.51 -29.90 24.43
C SER A 249 -25.97 -30.33 23.02
N PRO A 250 -26.68 -31.46 22.86
CA PRO A 250 -27.14 -31.89 21.53
C PRO A 250 -28.15 -30.91 20.93
N GLN A 251 -29.00 -30.31 21.76
CA GLN A 251 -30.08 -29.41 21.34
C GLN A 251 -29.58 -28.07 20.77
N LYS A 252 -28.39 -27.63 21.17
CA LYS A 252 -27.80 -26.34 20.74
C LYS A 252 -26.65 -26.51 19.74
N THR A 253 -26.17 -27.73 19.56
CA THR A 253 -25.15 -28.05 18.57
C THR A 253 -25.80 -28.09 17.20
N VAL A 254 -25.21 -27.42 16.21
CA VAL A 254 -25.77 -27.32 14.85
C VAL A 254 -24.71 -27.57 13.78
N CYS A 255 -25.16 -28.04 12.63
CA CYS A 255 -24.33 -28.31 11.46
C CYS A 255 -24.66 -27.37 10.30
N MET A 256 -23.67 -26.95 9.53
CA MET A 256 -23.85 -26.21 8.28
C MET A 256 -23.08 -26.86 7.13
N HIS A 257 -23.76 -27.01 5.99
CA HIS A 257 -23.17 -27.46 4.72
C HIS A 257 -22.95 -26.29 3.77
N PHE A 258 -21.70 -26.06 3.38
CA PHE A 258 -21.30 -25.04 2.42
C PHE A 258 -20.93 -25.72 1.09
N CYS A 259 -21.71 -25.46 0.04
CA CYS A 259 -21.43 -25.96 -1.30
C CYS A 259 -21.91 -24.99 -2.39
N ARG A 260 -21.18 -24.93 -3.52
CA ARG A 260 -21.58 -24.23 -4.75
C ARG A 260 -21.67 -25.14 -5.99
N ARG A 261 -21.60 -26.46 -5.80
CA ARG A 261 -21.84 -27.43 -6.87
C ARG A 261 -23.31 -27.37 -7.30
N ARG A 262 -23.55 -27.66 -8.58
CA ARG A 262 -24.90 -27.78 -9.15
C ARG A 262 -25.31 -29.26 -9.08
N GLY A 263 -26.52 -29.54 -8.60
CA GLY A 263 -27.05 -30.90 -8.43
C GLY A 263 -27.62 -31.13 -7.02
N LEU A 264 -28.41 -32.20 -6.87
CA LEU A 264 -28.83 -32.70 -5.56
C LEU A 264 -27.64 -33.45 -4.93
N HIS A 265 -27.38 -33.15 -3.68
CA HIS A 265 -26.36 -33.83 -2.87
C HIS A 265 -27.02 -34.26 -1.56
N PRO A 266 -26.75 -35.48 -1.07
CA PRO A 266 -27.30 -35.92 0.19
C PRO A 266 -26.74 -35.08 1.34
N ASP A 267 -27.63 -34.69 2.24
CA ASP A 267 -27.28 -34.04 3.49
C ASP A 267 -26.56 -35.05 4.41
N PRO A 268 -25.50 -34.64 5.12
CA PRO A 268 -24.76 -35.54 6.01
C PRO A 268 -25.56 -35.85 7.28
N ASP A 269 -25.57 -37.11 7.71
CA ASP A 269 -26.18 -37.49 8.99
C ASP A 269 -25.12 -37.60 10.10
N PHE A 270 -25.29 -36.81 11.16
CA PHE A 270 -24.40 -36.78 12.31
C PHE A 270 -25.16 -37.01 13.60
N GLN A 271 -24.57 -37.78 14.51
CA GLN A 271 -25.14 -38.05 15.84
C GLN A 271 -24.20 -37.55 16.94
N LEU A 272 -24.76 -36.90 17.95
CA LEU A 272 -24.09 -36.49 19.18
C LEU A 272 -24.87 -37.09 20.36
N ASN A 273 -24.22 -37.96 21.15
CA ASN A 273 -24.86 -38.69 22.25
C ASN A 273 -26.15 -39.44 21.83
N GLY A 274 -26.15 -40.03 20.63
CA GLY A 274 -27.30 -40.74 20.06
C GLY A 274 -28.43 -39.83 19.55
N SER A 275 -28.30 -38.51 19.65
CA SER A 275 -29.27 -37.54 19.09
C SER A 275 -28.77 -36.97 17.75
N PRO A 276 -29.63 -36.80 16.73
CA PRO A 276 -29.23 -36.24 15.45
C PRO A 276 -28.87 -34.75 15.58
N ILE A 277 -27.80 -34.31 14.92
CA ILE A 277 -27.40 -32.89 14.86
C ILE A 277 -28.16 -32.22 13.71
N PRO A 278 -28.97 -31.17 13.96
CA PRO A 278 -29.73 -30.51 12.91
C PRO A 278 -28.82 -29.73 11.94
N ILE A 279 -29.12 -29.83 10.65
CA ILE A 279 -28.49 -29.01 9.60
C ILE A 279 -29.28 -27.72 9.45
N VAL A 280 -28.60 -26.59 9.55
CA VAL A 280 -29.19 -25.25 9.46
C VAL A 280 -28.64 -24.47 8.28
N GLN A 281 -29.47 -23.59 7.72
CA GLN A 281 -29.07 -22.71 6.62
C GLN A 281 -28.35 -21.44 7.10
N GLU A 282 -28.54 -21.08 8.37
CA GLU A 282 -27.85 -19.98 9.01
C GLU A 282 -27.51 -20.30 10.47
N THR A 283 -26.35 -19.83 10.93
CA THR A 283 -25.98 -19.94 12.35
C THR A 283 -25.16 -18.74 12.80
N LYS A 284 -25.25 -18.39 14.08
CA LYS A 284 -24.47 -17.32 14.69
C LYS A 284 -23.23 -17.92 15.35
N PHE A 285 -22.06 -17.52 14.86
CA PHE A 285 -20.77 -17.93 15.43
C PHE A 285 -19.94 -16.69 15.77
N LEU A 286 -19.50 -16.58 17.03
CA LEU A 286 -18.70 -15.45 17.54
C LEU A 286 -19.29 -14.07 17.18
N GLY A 287 -20.62 -13.94 17.20
CA GLY A 287 -21.32 -12.69 16.93
C GLY A 287 -21.64 -12.41 15.45
N ILE A 288 -21.16 -13.21 14.51
CA ILE A 288 -21.45 -13.09 13.07
C ILE A 288 -22.42 -14.20 12.64
N VAL A 289 -23.39 -13.86 11.79
CA VAL A 289 -24.34 -14.85 11.24
C VAL A 289 -23.82 -15.32 9.89
N PHE A 290 -23.48 -16.60 9.79
CA PHE A 290 -23.09 -17.24 8.55
C PHE A 290 -24.33 -17.81 7.85
N ASP A 291 -24.40 -17.65 6.53
CA ASP A 291 -25.35 -18.34 5.66
C ASP A 291 -24.61 -19.30 4.72
N THR A 292 -25.26 -20.37 4.27
CA THR A 292 -24.65 -21.43 3.43
C THR A 292 -24.01 -20.93 2.14
N LYS A 293 -24.39 -19.74 1.66
CA LYS A 293 -23.85 -19.11 0.45
C LYS A 293 -22.80 -18.02 0.72
N LEU A 294 -22.54 -17.73 1.99
CA LEU A 294 -21.61 -16.72 2.48
C LEU A 294 -21.94 -15.31 1.94
N THR A 295 -23.23 -14.96 1.91
CA THR A 295 -23.73 -13.66 1.43
C THR A 295 -23.75 -12.59 2.53
N PHE A 296 -23.76 -13.01 3.79
CA PHE A 296 -23.90 -12.20 5.01
C PHE A 296 -25.16 -11.32 5.05
N ARG A 297 -26.15 -11.60 4.20
CA ARG A 297 -27.37 -10.77 4.12
C ARG A 297 -28.19 -10.82 5.42
N SER A 298 -28.31 -12.01 6.02
CA SER A 298 -29.00 -12.20 7.30
C SER A 298 -28.28 -11.47 8.43
N HIS A 299 -26.94 -11.58 8.48
CA HIS A 299 -26.11 -10.84 9.44
C HIS A 299 -26.32 -9.33 9.34
N ILE A 300 -26.25 -8.76 8.13
CA ILE A 300 -26.39 -7.32 7.92
C ILE A 300 -27.79 -6.84 8.30
N LYS A 301 -28.85 -7.63 8.02
CA LYS A 301 -30.22 -7.32 8.48
C LYS A 301 -30.31 -7.31 10.02
N HIS A 302 -29.76 -8.32 10.68
CA HIS A 302 -29.74 -8.39 12.13
C HIS A 302 -28.97 -7.21 12.75
N LEU A 303 -27.81 -6.88 12.19
CA LEU A 303 -26.97 -5.76 12.62
C LEU A 303 -27.68 -4.42 12.47
N LYS A 304 -28.37 -4.21 11.34
CA LYS A 304 -29.22 -3.04 11.10
C LYS A 304 -30.31 -2.90 12.17
N THR A 305 -31.06 -3.96 12.44
CA THR A 305 -32.13 -3.94 13.47
C THR A 305 -31.57 -3.64 14.85
N LYS A 306 -30.44 -4.25 15.23
CA LYS A 306 -29.75 -3.99 16.49
C LYS A 306 -29.36 -2.52 16.63
N CYS A 307 -28.74 -1.94 15.60
CA CYS A 307 -28.31 -0.55 15.62
C CYS A 307 -29.49 0.43 15.62
N ILE A 308 -30.58 0.13 14.91
CA ILE A 308 -31.79 0.96 14.91
C ILE A 308 -32.41 1.05 16.31
N ARG A 309 -32.44 -0.05 17.07
CA ARG A 309 -32.91 -0.02 18.47
C ARG A 309 -32.09 0.96 19.32
N THR A 310 -30.76 0.94 19.18
CA THR A 310 -29.88 1.90 19.86
C THR A 310 -30.11 3.33 19.38
N LEU A 311 -30.28 3.55 18.07
CA LEU A 311 -30.56 4.87 17.52
C LEU A 311 -31.89 5.44 18.01
N ASN A 312 -32.90 4.61 18.23
CA ASN A 312 -34.17 5.07 18.79
C ASN A 312 -34.00 5.58 20.23
N ILE A 313 -33.17 4.93 21.04
CA ILE A 313 -32.81 5.44 22.38
C ILE A 313 -32.06 6.77 22.25
N MET A 314 -31.11 6.86 21.31
CA MET A 314 -30.37 8.11 21.07
C MET A 314 -31.28 9.27 20.64
N LYS A 315 -32.35 9.01 19.87
CA LYS A 315 -33.34 10.04 19.51
C LYS A 315 -34.04 10.63 20.73
N VAL A 316 -34.35 9.80 21.72
CA VAL A 316 -34.97 10.27 22.99
C VAL A 316 -34.00 11.18 23.74
N LEU A 317 -32.71 10.84 23.71
CA LEU A 317 -31.64 11.61 24.35
C LEU A 317 -31.26 12.90 23.59
N SER A 318 -31.64 13.05 22.32
CA SER A 318 -31.27 14.18 21.46
C SER A 318 -32.33 15.29 21.41
N SER A 319 -33.13 15.45 22.47
CA SER A 319 -34.15 16.51 22.58
C SER A 319 -33.53 17.91 22.53
N SER A 320 -34.23 18.87 21.92
CA SER A 320 -33.78 20.26 21.78
C SER A 320 -33.81 21.07 23.08
N PHE A 321 -34.60 20.65 24.08
CA PHE A 321 -34.79 21.40 25.33
C PHE A 321 -34.09 20.80 26.55
N TRP A 322 -33.90 19.48 26.58
CA TRP A 322 -33.28 18.75 27.71
C TRP A 322 -32.22 17.71 27.27
N GLY A 323 -31.88 17.67 25.98
CA GLY A 323 -31.06 16.61 25.40
C GLY A 323 -29.57 16.72 25.72
N ALA A 324 -28.87 15.62 25.51
CA ALA A 324 -27.42 15.56 25.66
C ALA A 324 -26.72 16.39 24.57
N ASP A 325 -25.58 16.98 24.91
CA ASP A 325 -24.78 17.77 23.97
C ASP A 325 -24.22 16.92 22.81
N LYS A 326 -23.84 17.59 21.72
CA LYS A 326 -23.28 16.95 20.51
C LYS A 326 -22.08 16.05 20.80
N VAL A 327 -21.18 16.44 21.70
CA VAL A 327 -19.97 15.66 22.01
C VAL A 327 -20.36 14.37 22.74
N SER A 328 -21.29 14.46 23.69
CA SER A 328 -21.84 13.31 24.40
C SER A 328 -22.60 12.37 23.46
N LEU A 329 -23.48 12.88 22.60
CA LEU A 329 -24.20 12.06 21.61
C LEU A 329 -23.24 11.39 20.62
N MET A 330 -22.21 12.10 20.15
CA MET A 330 -21.18 11.51 19.30
C MET A 330 -20.38 10.41 20.03
N ARG A 331 -20.11 10.55 21.33
CA ARG A 331 -19.49 9.49 22.15
C ARG A 331 -20.40 8.27 22.24
N ILE A 332 -21.71 8.45 22.48
CA ILE A 332 -22.71 7.38 22.54
C ILE A 332 -22.83 6.68 21.17
N TYR A 333 -22.91 7.43 20.07
CA TYR A 333 -22.95 6.87 18.72
C TYR A 333 -21.70 6.03 18.44
N ARG A 334 -20.51 6.55 18.76
CA ARG A 334 -19.23 5.85 18.56
C ARG A 334 -19.13 4.56 19.39
N SER A 335 -19.66 4.56 20.61
CA SER A 335 -19.53 3.45 21.56
C SER A 335 -20.59 2.37 21.40
N LEU A 336 -21.82 2.72 20.96
CA LEU A 336 -22.93 1.77 20.89
C LEU A 336 -23.39 1.43 19.47
N VAL A 337 -23.23 2.33 18.49
CA VAL A 337 -23.65 2.07 17.10
C VAL A 337 -22.44 1.72 16.24
N ARG A 338 -21.46 2.63 16.17
CA ARG A 338 -20.28 2.47 15.31
C ARG A 338 -19.45 1.26 15.70
N SER A 339 -19.30 0.97 16.99
CA SER A 339 -18.59 -0.21 17.50
C SER A 339 -19.22 -1.53 17.03
N ASN A 340 -20.55 -1.60 16.98
CA ASN A 340 -21.29 -2.75 16.46
C ASN A 340 -21.09 -2.87 14.94
N LEU A 341 -21.10 -1.76 14.21
CA LEU A 341 -20.80 -1.75 12.78
C LEU A 341 -19.36 -2.17 12.49
N ASP A 342 -18.39 -1.73 13.30
CA ASP A 342 -16.97 -2.06 13.10
C ASP A 342 -16.64 -3.54 13.38
N TYR A 343 -17.39 -4.21 14.26
CA TYR A 343 -17.14 -5.60 14.65
C TYR A 343 -17.44 -6.59 13.51
N GLY A 344 -16.43 -7.36 13.08
CA GLY A 344 -16.59 -8.39 12.04
C GLY A 344 -16.38 -7.91 10.61
N VAL A 345 -16.09 -6.62 10.41
CA VAL A 345 -15.86 -6.01 9.10
C VAL A 345 -14.86 -6.77 8.22
N PRO A 346 -13.70 -7.26 8.72
CA PRO A 346 -12.75 -8.01 7.89
C PRO A 346 -13.34 -9.26 7.24
N VAL A 347 -14.49 -9.74 7.72
CA VAL A 347 -15.20 -10.93 7.24
C VAL A 347 -16.42 -10.52 6.43
N TYR A 348 -17.43 -9.92 7.07
CA TYR A 348 -18.70 -9.63 6.39
C TYR A 348 -18.58 -8.46 5.38
N GLY A 349 -17.52 -7.65 5.46
CA GLY A 349 -17.23 -6.58 4.50
C GLY A 349 -17.02 -7.09 3.06
N SER A 350 -16.86 -8.39 2.89
CA SER A 350 -16.84 -9.07 1.58
C SER A 350 -18.23 -9.26 0.95
N ALA A 351 -19.31 -8.90 1.64
CA ALA A 351 -20.67 -8.96 1.12
C ALA A 351 -20.87 -8.02 -0.09
N ALA A 352 -21.88 -8.31 -0.90
CA ALA A 352 -22.19 -7.49 -2.08
C ALA A 352 -22.45 -6.03 -1.69
N LYS A 353 -21.98 -5.07 -2.52
CA LYS A 353 -22.14 -3.63 -2.27
C LYS A 353 -23.60 -3.23 -2.03
N SER A 354 -24.55 -3.84 -2.73
CA SER A 354 -25.99 -3.63 -2.52
C SER A 354 -26.45 -4.02 -1.12
N THR A 355 -25.89 -5.09 -0.55
CA THR A 355 -26.18 -5.55 0.81
C THR A 355 -25.57 -4.61 1.84
N LEU A 356 -24.31 -4.20 1.66
CA LEU A 356 -23.61 -3.29 2.58
C LEU A 356 -24.25 -1.91 2.66
N LYS A 357 -24.80 -1.39 1.55
CA LYS A 357 -25.54 -0.11 1.52
C LYS A 357 -26.71 -0.05 2.50
N MET A 358 -27.25 -1.20 2.96
CA MET A 358 -28.28 -1.21 4.00
C MET A 358 -27.79 -0.63 5.34
N LEU A 359 -26.48 -0.63 5.60
CA LEU A 359 -25.87 -0.07 6.81
C LEU A 359 -25.60 1.43 6.71
N ASP A 360 -25.42 1.97 5.49
CA ASP A 360 -25.20 3.41 5.28
C ASP A 360 -26.38 4.23 5.82
N SER A 361 -27.62 3.74 5.66
CA SER A 361 -28.80 4.41 6.22
C SER A 361 -28.72 4.54 7.75
N VAL A 362 -28.21 3.52 8.43
CA VAL A 362 -28.06 3.51 9.89
C VAL A 362 -26.92 4.45 10.31
N HIS A 363 -25.82 4.41 9.57
CA HIS A 363 -24.66 5.28 9.78
C HIS A 363 -25.07 6.76 9.70
N HIS A 364 -25.65 7.17 8.57
CA HIS A 364 -26.06 8.55 8.35
C HIS A 364 -27.15 9.01 9.32
N GLN A 365 -28.13 8.16 9.62
CA GLN A 365 -29.15 8.47 10.62
C GLN A 365 -28.53 8.73 12.01
N GLY A 366 -27.54 7.92 12.41
CA GLY A 366 -26.80 8.14 13.65
C GLY A 366 -26.03 9.44 13.68
N LEU A 367 -25.38 9.81 12.56
CA LEU A 367 -24.67 11.08 12.45
C LEU A 367 -25.63 12.28 12.50
N HIS A 368 -26.80 12.22 11.85
CA HIS A 368 -27.81 13.28 11.95
C HIS A 368 -28.28 13.47 13.39
N ILE A 369 -28.64 12.39 14.09
CA ILE A 369 -29.08 12.45 15.48
C ILE A 369 -27.99 13.04 16.38
N ALA A 370 -26.75 12.57 16.21
CA ALA A 370 -25.66 12.99 17.08
C ALA A 370 -25.14 14.41 16.80
N THR A 371 -25.26 14.90 15.56
CA THR A 371 -24.80 16.24 15.18
C THR A 371 -25.89 17.31 15.22
N GLY A 372 -27.17 16.92 15.24
CA GLY A 372 -28.30 17.82 15.08
C GLY A 372 -28.49 18.33 13.65
N ALA A 373 -27.72 17.83 12.67
CA ALA A 373 -27.80 18.28 11.28
C ALA A 373 -29.14 17.90 10.63
N PHE A 374 -29.74 18.82 9.86
CA PHE A 374 -30.98 18.57 9.12
C PHE A 374 -30.85 17.36 8.19
N ARG A 375 -31.95 16.61 8.01
CA ARG A 375 -31.99 15.43 7.12
C ARG A 375 -31.65 15.75 5.65
N THR A 376 -31.79 17.01 5.25
CA THR A 376 -31.44 17.52 3.91
C THR A 376 -29.95 17.83 3.74
N THR A 377 -29.15 17.76 4.81
CA THR A 377 -27.70 18.00 4.75
C THR A 377 -27.03 17.01 3.81
N PRO A 378 -26.27 17.46 2.80
CA PRO A 378 -25.52 16.55 1.92
C PRO A 378 -24.59 15.61 2.70
N ILE A 379 -24.57 14.33 2.34
CA ILE A 379 -23.79 13.28 3.04
C ILE A 379 -22.30 13.65 3.18
N PRO A 380 -21.60 14.18 2.15
CA PRO A 380 -20.21 14.61 2.30
C PRO A 380 -20.02 15.67 3.39
N SER A 381 -20.94 16.64 3.48
CA SER A 381 -20.91 17.67 4.52
C SER A 381 -21.21 17.08 5.91
N LEU A 382 -22.12 16.12 6.01
CA LEU A 382 -22.42 15.41 7.26
C LEU A 382 -21.18 14.69 7.81
N HIS A 383 -20.38 14.07 6.95
CA HIS A 383 -19.11 13.45 7.34
C HIS A 383 -18.09 14.47 7.88
N VAL A 384 -17.99 15.63 7.24
CA VAL A 384 -17.11 16.72 7.70
C VAL A 384 -17.56 17.25 9.06
N ILE A 385 -18.85 17.54 9.22
CA ILE A 385 -19.43 18.12 10.46
C ILE A 385 -19.36 17.15 11.65
N SER A 386 -19.47 15.85 11.39
CA SER A 386 -19.36 14.80 12.41
C SER A 386 -17.93 14.36 12.70
N GLY A 387 -16.99 14.64 11.79
CA GLY A 387 -15.63 14.11 11.83
C GLY A 387 -15.57 12.59 11.68
N GLU A 388 -16.57 11.97 11.05
CA GLU A 388 -16.61 10.53 10.79
C GLU A 388 -16.53 10.23 9.28
N PRO A 389 -15.67 9.29 8.84
CA PRO A 389 -15.61 8.89 7.44
C PRO A 389 -16.87 8.12 7.00
N SER A 390 -17.00 7.90 5.69
CA SER A 390 -18.00 6.96 5.16
C SER A 390 -17.77 5.54 5.68
N LEU A 391 -18.83 4.74 5.75
CA LEU A 391 -18.74 3.37 6.23
C LEU A 391 -17.84 2.52 5.32
N GLU A 392 -17.88 2.76 4.01
CA GLU A 392 -16.97 2.12 3.03
C GLU A 392 -15.49 2.40 3.34
N LEU A 393 -15.09 3.66 3.51
CA LEU A 393 -13.71 4.01 3.87
C LEU A 393 -13.31 3.40 5.21
N ARG A 394 -14.26 3.34 6.14
CA ARG A 394 -14.05 2.74 7.46
C ARG A 394 -13.87 1.23 7.39
N CYS A 395 -14.64 0.55 6.56
CA CYS A 395 -14.51 -0.88 6.32
C CYS A 395 -13.13 -1.22 5.77
N HIS A 396 -12.70 -0.49 4.74
CA HIS A 396 -11.37 -0.63 4.15
C HIS A 396 -10.25 -0.44 5.19
N ARG A 397 -10.34 0.63 5.99
CA ARG A 397 -9.35 0.92 7.04
C ARG A 397 -9.26 -0.21 8.07
N LEU A 398 -10.39 -0.76 8.51
CA LEU A 398 -10.42 -1.85 9.49
C LEU A 398 -9.87 -3.15 8.92
N SER A 399 -10.29 -3.54 7.71
CA SER A 399 -9.76 -4.72 7.02
C SER A 399 -8.26 -4.63 6.80
N LEU A 400 -7.75 -3.45 6.40
CA LEU A 400 -6.32 -3.22 6.20
C LEU A 400 -5.54 -3.27 7.53
N SER A 401 -6.07 -2.65 8.59
CA SER A 401 -5.45 -2.71 9.92
C SER A 401 -5.33 -4.14 10.43
N TYR A 402 -6.34 -4.97 10.13
CA TYR A 402 -6.39 -6.36 10.52
C TYR A 402 -5.46 -7.23 9.66
N PHE A 403 -5.37 -6.96 8.36
CA PHE A 403 -4.37 -7.57 7.47
C PHE A 403 -2.95 -7.34 8.00
N TYR A 404 -2.60 -6.11 8.38
CA TYR A 404 -1.27 -5.83 8.93
C TYR A 404 -1.01 -6.50 10.28
N LYS A 405 -2.04 -6.63 11.14
CA LYS A 405 -1.96 -7.43 12.38
C LYS A 405 -1.59 -8.88 12.09
N ILE A 406 -2.17 -9.50 11.06
CA ILE A 406 -1.82 -10.89 10.66
C ILE A 406 -0.39 -10.93 10.09
N LYS A 407 -0.04 -9.94 9.26
CA LYS A 407 1.28 -9.85 8.63
C LYS A 407 2.41 -9.72 9.64
N SER A 408 2.18 -9.11 10.81
CA SER A 408 3.23 -8.87 11.81
C SER A 408 3.38 -9.95 12.87
N ASP A 409 2.47 -10.92 12.92
CA ASP A 409 2.53 -12.05 13.85
C ASP A 409 2.80 -13.34 13.08
N GLU A 410 4.08 -13.75 13.01
CA GLU A 410 4.52 -15.01 12.38
C GLU A 410 3.86 -16.25 13.00
N SER A 411 3.42 -16.16 14.26
CA SER A 411 2.70 -17.23 14.94
C SER A 411 1.23 -17.34 14.51
N HIS A 412 0.72 -16.37 13.74
CA HIS A 412 -0.68 -16.32 13.34
C HIS A 412 -1.00 -17.44 12.31
N PRO A 413 -2.09 -18.23 12.49
CA PRO A 413 -2.41 -19.37 11.62
C PRO A 413 -2.62 -19.00 10.16
N GLN A 414 -3.02 -17.75 9.91
CA GLN A 414 -3.23 -17.21 8.56
C GLN A 414 -2.01 -16.46 8.00
N HIS A 415 -0.92 -16.30 8.76
CA HIS A 415 0.25 -15.49 8.37
C HIS A 415 0.79 -15.88 6.98
N TYR A 416 1.15 -17.15 6.81
CA TYR A 416 1.71 -17.65 5.55
C TYR A 416 0.70 -17.65 4.39
N LYS A 417 -0.58 -17.92 4.66
CA LYS A 417 -1.64 -17.85 3.66
C LYS A 417 -1.87 -16.42 3.15
N VAL A 418 -1.66 -15.41 4.01
CA VAL A 418 -1.86 -13.99 3.70
C VAL A 418 -0.62 -13.34 3.08
N ILE A 419 0.59 -13.83 3.38
CA ILE A 419 1.87 -13.24 2.92
C ILE A 419 2.35 -13.75 1.57
N ASN A 420 2.16 -15.05 1.29
CA ASN A 420 2.65 -15.67 0.05
C ASN A 420 2.22 -14.97 -1.25
N PRO A 421 1.05 -14.30 -1.34
CA PRO A 421 0.69 -13.57 -2.56
C PRO A 421 1.36 -12.20 -2.73
N ILE A 422 1.98 -11.60 -1.69
CA ILE A 422 2.22 -10.15 -1.69
C ILE A 422 3.70 -9.75 -1.56
N PHE A 423 4.56 -10.53 -0.88
CA PHE A 423 5.95 -10.09 -0.64
C PHE A 423 7.03 -11.20 -0.56
N GLY A 424 6.73 -12.44 -0.96
CA GLY A 424 7.74 -13.51 -1.01
C GLY A 424 8.55 -13.53 -2.30
N GLU A 425 9.55 -14.41 -2.38
CA GLU A 425 10.33 -14.74 -3.60
C GLU A 425 9.46 -15.05 -4.85
N SER A 426 8.14 -15.16 -4.69
CA SER A 426 7.10 -15.34 -5.72
C SER A 426 6.89 -14.16 -6.68
N SER A 427 7.64 -13.05 -6.57
CA SER A 427 7.53 -11.92 -7.52
C SER A 427 8.20 -12.20 -8.87
N TYR A 428 9.19 -13.10 -8.89
CA TYR A 428 9.92 -13.51 -10.08
C TYR A 428 9.38 -14.83 -10.65
N PRO A 429 9.50 -15.07 -11.97
CA PRO A 429 9.25 -16.38 -12.54
C PRO A 429 10.18 -17.43 -11.93
N ASN A 430 9.72 -18.67 -11.79
CA ASN A 430 10.49 -19.76 -11.18
C ASN A 430 11.86 -19.96 -11.85
N ASP A 431 11.93 -19.80 -13.17
CA ASP A 431 13.17 -19.94 -13.95
C ASP A 431 14.22 -18.91 -13.54
N PHE A 432 13.81 -17.66 -13.31
CA PHE A 432 14.72 -16.62 -12.83
C PHE A 432 15.16 -16.86 -11.39
N ILE A 433 14.32 -17.44 -10.53
CA ILE A 433 14.72 -17.79 -9.16
C ILE A 433 15.87 -18.81 -9.18
N ALA A 434 15.82 -19.80 -10.08
CA ALA A 434 16.91 -20.76 -10.24
C ALA A 434 18.20 -20.09 -10.76
N PHE A 435 18.09 -19.25 -11.80
CA PHE A 435 19.22 -18.49 -12.33
C PHE A 435 19.85 -17.56 -11.27
N LYS A 436 19.01 -16.81 -10.56
CA LYS A 436 19.41 -15.90 -9.47
C LYS A 436 20.21 -16.62 -8.40
N LYS A 437 19.73 -17.77 -7.92
CA LYS A 437 20.43 -18.57 -6.89
C LYS A 437 21.81 -19.03 -7.34
N CYS A 438 22.00 -19.32 -8.63
CA CYS A 438 23.29 -19.69 -9.18
C CYS A 438 24.24 -18.49 -9.30
N GLU A 439 23.76 -17.37 -9.85
CA GLU A 439 24.59 -16.17 -10.03
C GLU A 439 24.97 -15.53 -8.69
N GLU A 440 24.08 -15.48 -7.70
CA GLU A 440 24.35 -14.85 -6.39
C GLU A 440 25.41 -15.58 -5.55
N GLN A 441 25.76 -16.83 -5.92
CA GLN A 441 26.89 -17.54 -5.31
C GLN A 441 28.25 -16.99 -5.75
N LYS A 442 28.32 -16.30 -6.90
CA LYS A 442 29.56 -15.70 -7.40
C LYS A 442 29.84 -14.42 -6.61
N SER A 443 31.01 -14.30 -6.00
CA SER A 443 31.37 -13.07 -5.29
C SER A 443 31.62 -11.92 -6.27
N VAL A 444 30.99 -10.77 -6.03
CA VAL A 444 31.35 -9.51 -6.69
C VAL A 444 32.38 -8.81 -5.84
N ASP A 445 33.61 -8.72 -6.35
CA ASP A 445 34.72 -8.11 -5.64
C ASP A 445 34.94 -6.66 -6.10
N PHE A 446 35.04 -5.77 -5.12
CA PHE A 446 35.30 -4.34 -5.31
C PHE A 446 36.66 -3.95 -4.70
N LEU A 447 37.64 -4.87 -4.73
CA LEU A 447 38.98 -4.76 -4.14
C LEU A 447 39.46 -3.30 -4.05
N PRO A 448 40.01 -2.90 -2.89
CA PRO A 448 40.36 -1.52 -2.63
C PRO A 448 41.46 -1.04 -3.59
N SER A 449 41.05 -0.30 -4.62
CA SER A 449 41.91 0.60 -5.37
C SER A 449 41.48 2.01 -5.03
N TYR A 450 42.37 2.77 -4.38
CA TYR A 450 42.17 4.18 -4.09
C TYR A 450 42.75 5.10 -5.18
N ALA A 451 43.19 4.53 -6.31
CA ALA A 451 43.82 5.28 -7.39
C ALA A 451 42.84 6.24 -8.10
N GLU A 452 41.54 5.97 -8.01
CA GLU A 452 40.52 6.77 -8.68
C GLU A 452 40.03 7.92 -7.80
N ASP A 453 40.00 9.13 -8.38
CA ASP A 453 39.67 10.38 -7.67
C ASP A 453 38.28 10.39 -7.00
N TYR A 454 37.32 9.61 -7.53
CA TYR A 454 35.97 9.51 -6.94
C TYR A 454 35.95 8.87 -5.55
N ASN A 455 37.05 8.21 -5.13
CA ASN A 455 37.20 7.62 -3.81
C ASN A 455 37.70 8.61 -2.74
N SER A 456 38.13 9.80 -3.14
CA SER A 456 38.57 10.89 -2.24
C SER A 456 37.52 11.23 -1.16
N THR A 457 37.94 11.92 -0.10
CA THR A 457 36.99 12.43 0.91
C THR A 457 36.07 13.49 0.31
N PHE A 458 34.93 13.73 0.97
CA PHE A 458 33.99 14.76 0.57
C PHE A 458 34.50 16.15 0.97
N SER A 459 34.31 17.13 0.08
CA SER A 459 34.66 18.52 0.33
C SER A 459 33.46 19.33 0.86
N TYR A 460 33.76 20.45 1.51
CA TYR A 460 32.72 21.36 2.00
C TYR A 460 31.90 21.99 0.87
N HIS A 461 32.55 22.28 -0.27
CA HIS A 461 31.90 22.74 -1.49
C HIS A 461 30.89 21.71 -2.02
N GLU A 462 31.27 20.43 -2.08
CA GLU A 462 30.40 19.33 -2.51
C GLU A 462 29.16 19.22 -1.60
N LEU A 463 29.35 19.38 -0.28
CA LEU A 463 28.26 19.40 0.70
C LEU A 463 27.31 20.59 0.48
N LYS A 464 27.84 21.81 0.33
CA LYS A 464 27.04 23.01 0.04
C LYS A 464 26.25 22.86 -1.27
N ASN A 465 26.86 22.30 -2.31
CA ASN A 465 26.19 22.05 -3.59
C ASN A 465 25.08 21.00 -3.48
N ALA A 466 25.32 19.90 -2.76
CA ALA A 466 24.29 18.90 -2.49
C ALA A 466 23.12 19.49 -1.69
N LEU A 467 23.41 20.34 -0.71
CA LEU A 467 22.41 21.00 0.12
C LEU A 467 21.57 22.02 -0.66
N ARG A 468 22.21 22.84 -1.52
CA ARG A 468 21.51 23.77 -2.44
C ARG A 468 20.50 23.03 -3.33
N LYS A 469 20.89 21.87 -3.85
CA LYS A 469 20.05 21.00 -4.71
C LYS A 469 18.99 20.18 -3.94
N SER A 470 18.94 20.25 -2.61
CA SER A 470 17.93 19.55 -1.81
C SER A 470 16.58 20.26 -1.84
N ASN A 471 15.48 19.51 -2.02
CA ASN A 471 14.13 20.06 -2.04
C ASN A 471 13.49 19.99 -0.64
N PRO A 472 12.51 20.86 -0.30
CA PRO A 472 11.76 20.75 0.94
C PRO A 472 10.86 19.51 0.89
N THR A 473 11.35 18.39 1.43
CA THR A 473 10.63 17.11 1.48
C THR A 473 10.19 16.77 2.90
N SER A 474 9.18 15.91 3.03
CA SER A 474 8.83 15.31 4.32
C SER A 474 10.00 14.52 4.90
N PRO A 475 10.18 14.54 6.24
CA PRO A 475 11.33 13.93 6.90
C PRO A 475 11.14 12.42 7.02
N GLY A 476 12.24 11.72 7.31
CA GLY A 476 12.25 10.31 7.66
C GLY A 476 11.84 10.06 9.12
N PRO A 477 12.16 8.87 9.66
CA PRO A 477 11.90 8.52 11.06
C PRO A 477 12.55 9.48 12.08
N ASP A 478 13.64 10.14 11.69
CA ASP A 478 14.41 11.09 12.51
C ASP A 478 13.76 12.48 12.63
N GLN A 479 12.71 12.77 11.87
CA GLN A 479 12.01 14.06 11.84
C GLN A 479 12.90 15.27 11.46
N ILE A 480 14.09 15.04 10.89
CA ILE A 480 14.98 16.10 10.42
C ILE A 480 14.54 16.53 9.02
N HIS A 481 14.24 17.81 8.84
CA HIS A 481 13.85 18.38 7.56
C HIS A 481 15.04 18.97 6.79
N ASN A 482 14.99 18.92 5.45
CA ASN A 482 16.00 19.59 4.61
C ASN A 482 16.08 21.11 4.87
N ASN A 483 14.97 21.77 5.23
CA ASN A 483 15.00 23.18 5.58
C ASN A 483 15.82 23.44 6.85
N MET A 484 15.79 22.55 7.85
CA MET A 484 16.64 22.66 9.03
C MET A 484 18.11 22.61 8.62
N LEU A 485 18.48 21.65 7.76
CA LEU A 485 19.86 21.52 7.25
C LEU A 485 20.31 22.76 6.46
N LYS A 486 19.42 23.38 5.67
CA LYS A 486 19.71 24.60 4.90
C LYS A 486 19.96 25.83 5.76
N HIS A 487 19.41 25.87 6.98
CA HIS A 487 19.56 26.99 7.91
C HIS A 487 20.65 26.74 8.97
N LEU A 488 21.39 25.63 8.89
CA LEU A 488 22.52 25.38 9.78
C LEU A 488 23.66 26.37 9.52
N GLY A 489 24.34 26.77 10.60
CA GLY A 489 25.58 27.53 10.52
C GLY A 489 26.73 26.71 9.91
N GLU A 490 27.77 27.42 9.47
CA GLU A 490 28.94 26.82 8.83
C GLU A 490 29.64 25.79 9.72
N SER A 491 29.78 26.07 11.02
CA SER A 491 30.34 25.14 12.01
C SER A 491 29.56 23.81 12.08
N SER A 492 28.22 23.87 12.12
CA SER A 492 27.38 22.67 12.14
C SER A 492 27.46 21.87 10.84
N LEU A 493 27.57 22.55 9.70
CA LEU A 493 27.78 21.89 8.41
C LEU A 493 29.14 21.20 8.33
N LEU A 494 30.19 21.79 8.90
CA LEU A 494 31.50 21.15 9.03
C LEU A 494 31.45 19.90 9.91
N THR A 495 30.66 19.90 11.00
CA THR A 495 30.43 18.70 11.81
C THR A 495 29.75 17.59 11.01
N ILE A 496 28.76 17.94 10.18
CA ILE A 496 28.12 16.97 9.26
C ILE A 496 29.13 16.44 8.23
N LEU A 497 29.99 17.31 7.69
CA LEU A 497 31.03 16.90 6.77
C LEU A 497 32.01 15.92 7.42
N LEU A 498 32.44 16.17 8.67
CA LEU A 498 33.28 15.26 9.42
C LEU A 498 32.61 13.89 9.61
N LEU A 499 31.31 13.87 9.93
CA LEU A 499 30.54 12.63 10.01
C LEU A 499 30.55 11.88 8.66
N PHE A 500 30.31 12.56 7.55
CA PHE A 500 30.32 11.95 6.21
C PHE A 500 31.71 11.43 5.83
N ASN A 501 32.76 12.18 6.13
CA ASN A 501 34.15 11.80 5.90
C ASN A 501 34.65 10.71 6.84
N LYS A 502 33.93 10.42 7.93
CA LYS A 502 34.13 9.23 8.74
C LYS A 502 33.42 8.01 8.15
N ILE A 503 32.14 8.16 7.77
CA ILE A 503 31.32 7.09 7.17
C ILE A 503 31.92 6.57 5.86
N TRP A 504 32.45 7.47 5.01
CA TRP A 504 32.95 7.16 3.68
C TRP A 504 34.09 6.12 3.66
N PRO A 505 35.23 6.33 4.36
CA PRO A 505 36.31 5.34 4.42
C PRO A 505 35.98 4.15 5.32
N GLU A 506 35.27 4.34 6.44
CA GLU A 506 34.93 3.25 7.37
C GLU A 506 33.90 2.28 6.77
N ARG A 507 33.12 2.73 5.78
CA ARG A 507 32.07 1.94 5.11
C ARG A 507 30.96 1.48 6.05
N VAL A 508 30.82 2.10 7.23
CA VAL A 508 29.78 1.75 8.21
C VAL A 508 28.59 2.70 8.05
N PHE A 509 27.49 2.17 7.52
CA PHE A 509 26.23 2.93 7.43
C PHE A 509 25.52 2.97 8.79
N PRO A 510 25.03 4.13 9.25
CA PRO A 510 24.21 4.19 10.45
C PRO A 510 22.97 3.31 10.33
N LEU A 511 22.74 2.40 11.29
CA LEU A 511 21.57 1.52 11.30
C LEU A 511 20.24 2.29 11.31
N SER A 512 20.24 3.52 11.83
CA SER A 512 19.09 4.42 11.77
C SER A 512 18.71 4.85 10.34
N TRP A 513 19.69 4.93 9.44
CA TRP A 513 19.46 5.31 8.02
C TRP A 513 18.96 4.14 7.16
N LEU A 514 19.04 2.91 7.69
CA LEU A 514 18.40 1.72 7.09
C LEU A 514 16.89 1.65 7.39
N LYS A 515 16.37 2.52 8.26
CA LYS A 515 14.94 2.61 8.59
C LYS A 515 14.21 3.58 7.65
N ALA A 516 13.04 3.18 7.15
CA ALA A 516 12.20 4.00 6.30
C ALA A 516 10.72 3.98 6.71
N ILE A 517 10.01 5.09 6.51
CA ILE A 517 8.54 5.13 6.62
C ILE A 517 7.95 5.14 5.21
N VAL A 518 7.25 4.08 4.83
CA VAL A 518 6.57 3.97 3.54
C VAL A 518 5.19 4.60 3.61
N VAL A 519 4.92 5.58 2.74
CA VAL A 519 3.62 6.23 2.60
C VAL A 519 3.01 5.84 1.26
N PRO A 520 1.86 5.15 1.23
CA PRO A 520 1.18 4.80 -0.01
C PRO A 520 0.50 6.05 -0.62
N ILE A 521 0.86 6.40 -1.85
CA ILE A 521 0.27 7.52 -2.60
C ILE A 521 -0.58 6.95 -3.74
N PRO A 522 -1.87 7.32 -3.87
CA PRO A 522 -2.73 6.77 -4.91
C PRO A 522 -2.28 7.22 -6.31
N GLU A 523 -2.28 6.27 -7.24
CA GLU A 523 -2.07 6.55 -8.65
C GLU A 523 -3.24 7.37 -9.21
N THR A 524 -2.91 8.33 -10.07
CA THR A 524 -3.88 9.31 -10.55
C THR A 524 -4.90 8.67 -11.48
N GLY A 525 -6.20 8.82 -11.17
CA GLY A 525 -7.29 8.34 -12.02
C GLY A 525 -7.60 6.84 -11.92
N LYS A 526 -6.90 6.09 -11.07
CA LYS A 526 -7.20 4.68 -10.80
C LYS A 526 -8.11 4.50 -9.59
N ASP A 527 -8.70 3.31 -9.47
CA ASP A 527 -9.55 2.97 -8.34
C ASP A 527 -8.74 3.00 -7.04
N LYS A 528 -9.11 3.90 -6.13
CA LYS A 528 -8.48 4.07 -4.82
C LYS A 528 -8.78 2.91 -3.87
N GLN A 529 -9.67 1.98 -4.24
CA GLN A 529 -9.98 0.80 -3.44
C GLN A 529 -9.04 -0.38 -3.68
N ASP A 530 -8.31 -0.40 -4.80
CA ASP A 530 -7.33 -1.45 -5.08
C ASP A 530 -5.96 -1.06 -4.49
N PRO A 531 -5.41 -1.85 -3.54
CA PRO A 531 -4.08 -1.60 -2.97
C PRO A 531 -2.96 -1.57 -4.02
N ASN A 532 -3.14 -2.24 -5.17
CA ASN A 532 -2.14 -2.23 -6.25
C ASN A 532 -2.07 -0.89 -6.99
N ASN A 533 -3.07 -0.01 -6.80
CA ASN A 533 -3.09 1.33 -7.37
C ASN A 533 -2.42 2.38 -6.47
N TYR A 534 -1.58 1.97 -5.52
CA TYR A 534 -0.82 2.87 -4.66
C TYR A 534 0.69 2.72 -4.89
N ARG A 535 1.40 3.85 -4.96
CA ARG A 535 2.86 3.90 -5.01
C ARG A 535 3.43 3.94 -3.59
N PRO A 536 4.28 2.99 -3.19
CA PRO A 536 4.91 3.00 -1.87
C PRO A 536 6.09 3.98 -1.86
N ILE A 537 5.93 5.19 -1.31
CA ILE A 537 7.03 6.15 -1.20
C ILE A 537 7.77 5.99 0.13
N ALA A 538 9.06 5.66 0.08
CA ALA A 538 9.90 5.52 1.26
C ALA A 538 10.45 6.88 1.72
N LEU A 539 10.08 7.28 2.94
CA LEU A 539 10.64 8.43 3.65
C LEU A 539 11.85 7.95 4.46
N THR A 540 13.05 8.27 3.96
CA THR A 540 14.34 8.04 4.64
C THR A 540 14.88 9.34 5.23
N SER A 541 15.87 9.23 6.13
CA SER A 541 16.53 10.38 6.75
C SER A 541 17.00 11.41 5.72
N CYS A 542 16.67 12.69 5.95
CA CYS A 542 17.16 13.79 5.11
C CYS A 542 18.68 13.91 5.14
N LEU A 543 19.32 13.56 6.26
CA LEU A 543 20.78 13.55 6.41
C LEU A 543 21.41 12.43 5.55
N SER A 544 20.81 11.23 5.54
CA SER A 544 21.19 10.14 4.62
C SER A 544 21.08 10.58 3.16
N LYS A 545 19.94 11.21 2.79
CA LYS A 545 19.72 11.71 1.42
C LYS A 545 20.73 12.76 0.99
N LEU A 546 21.31 13.52 1.92
CA LEU A 546 22.35 14.50 1.61
C LEU A 546 23.65 13.80 1.19
N LEU A 547 24.10 12.80 1.97
CA LEU A 547 25.26 11.98 1.61
C LEU A 547 25.03 11.20 0.31
N GLU A 548 23.87 10.54 0.20
CA GLU A 548 23.45 9.82 -1.01
C GLU A 548 23.52 10.70 -2.28
N ARG A 549 23.22 12.01 -2.16
CA ARG A 549 23.26 12.96 -3.27
C ARG A 549 24.68 13.28 -3.72
N MET A 550 25.61 13.40 -2.78
CA MET A 550 27.03 13.58 -3.07
C MET A 550 27.55 12.35 -3.81
N VAL A 551 27.29 11.16 -3.25
CA VAL A 551 27.62 9.87 -3.89
C VAL A 551 27.01 9.72 -5.29
N SER A 552 25.73 10.06 -5.46
CA SER A 552 25.05 9.97 -6.76
C SER A 552 25.64 10.93 -7.78
N ALA A 553 26.08 12.13 -7.35
CA ALA A 553 26.76 13.07 -8.22
C ALA A 553 28.10 12.51 -8.72
N ARG A 554 28.86 11.84 -7.84
CA ARG A 554 30.11 11.16 -8.21
C ARG A 554 29.87 10.02 -9.21
N LEU A 555 28.92 9.14 -8.90
CA LEU A 555 28.57 8.01 -9.78
C LEU A 555 28.13 8.49 -11.16
N MET A 556 27.26 9.50 -11.25
CA MET A 556 26.82 10.08 -12.52
C MET A 556 28.00 10.65 -13.33
N HIS A 557 28.94 11.34 -12.68
CA HIS A 557 30.12 11.88 -13.37
C HIS A 557 30.97 10.76 -13.97
N VAL A 558 31.22 9.68 -13.23
CA VAL A 558 32.00 8.53 -13.73
C VAL A 558 31.30 7.87 -14.92
N LEU A 559 29.98 7.67 -14.86
CA LEU A 559 29.21 7.04 -15.95
C LEU A 559 29.14 7.87 -17.23
N GLU A 560 29.03 9.20 -17.12
CA GLU A 560 29.04 10.08 -18.30
C GLU A 560 30.45 10.20 -18.89
N ARG A 561 31.50 10.30 -18.05
CA ARG A 561 32.90 10.36 -18.50
C ARG A 561 33.32 9.08 -19.23
N SER A 562 32.89 7.91 -18.75
CA SER A 562 33.17 6.63 -19.40
C SER A 562 32.27 6.34 -20.61
N LYS A 563 31.34 7.24 -20.95
CA LYS A 563 30.33 7.09 -22.03
C LYS A 563 29.55 5.78 -21.93
N TRP A 564 29.29 5.31 -20.71
CA TRP A 564 28.68 4.01 -20.46
C TRP A 564 27.18 3.96 -20.81
N PHE A 565 26.47 5.09 -20.70
CA PHE A 565 25.06 5.15 -21.09
C PHE A 565 24.87 4.94 -22.59
N VAL A 566 23.91 4.09 -22.96
CA VAL A 566 23.54 3.93 -24.37
C VAL A 566 23.00 5.26 -24.93
N PRO A 567 23.28 5.60 -26.20
CA PRO A 567 22.78 6.86 -26.78
C PRO A 567 21.26 7.03 -26.76
N SER A 568 20.50 5.93 -26.68
CA SER A 568 19.04 5.93 -26.60
C SER A 568 18.47 6.22 -25.20
N GLN A 569 19.30 6.20 -24.14
CA GLN A 569 18.90 6.53 -22.77
C GLN A 569 18.98 8.04 -22.53
N SER A 570 17.84 8.65 -22.23
CA SER A 570 17.72 10.09 -21.95
C SER A 570 17.25 10.39 -20.51
N GLY A 571 16.89 9.36 -19.73
CA GLY A 571 16.36 9.50 -18.37
C GLY A 571 17.39 9.99 -17.37
N PHE A 572 17.09 11.06 -16.62
CA PHE A 572 17.87 11.60 -15.50
C PHE A 572 19.35 11.93 -15.80
N ARG A 573 19.71 12.01 -17.07
CA ARG A 573 21.04 12.43 -17.54
C ARG A 573 21.12 13.94 -17.66
N ARG A 574 22.32 14.49 -17.48
CA ARG A 574 22.55 15.92 -17.72
C ARG A 574 22.31 16.23 -19.19
N ARG A 575 21.78 17.43 -19.47
CA ARG A 575 21.53 17.94 -20.83
C ARG A 575 20.53 17.09 -21.65
N ARG A 576 19.94 16.03 -21.09
CA ARG A 576 18.88 15.23 -21.72
C ARG A 576 17.52 15.47 -21.04
N ASN A 577 16.45 15.32 -21.80
CA ASN A 577 15.09 15.43 -21.30
C ASN A 577 14.13 14.51 -22.07
N THR A 578 12.87 14.47 -21.65
CA THR A 578 11.84 13.65 -22.29
C THR A 578 11.56 14.04 -23.74
N ILE A 579 11.72 15.33 -24.08
CA ILE A 579 11.46 15.84 -25.44
C ILE A 579 12.42 15.21 -26.45
N ASP A 580 13.65 14.87 -26.05
CA ASP A 580 14.64 14.24 -26.93
C ASP A 580 14.11 12.90 -27.51
N ASN A 581 13.48 12.08 -26.66
CA ASN A 581 12.90 10.79 -27.08
C ASN A 581 11.62 10.98 -27.91
N ILE A 582 10.77 11.92 -27.52
CA ILE A 582 9.53 12.25 -28.23
C ILE A 582 9.85 12.77 -29.63
N LEU A 583 10.81 13.69 -29.75
CA LEU A 583 11.24 14.28 -31.02
C LEU A 583 11.87 13.23 -31.94
N LYS A 584 12.66 12.30 -31.40
CA LYS A 584 13.24 11.18 -32.17
C LYS A 584 12.15 10.34 -32.83
N LEU A 585 11.11 9.96 -32.09
CA LEU A 585 9.97 9.22 -32.64
C LEU A 585 9.18 10.05 -33.66
N GLU A 586 8.89 11.31 -33.34
CA GLU A 586 8.15 12.22 -34.23
C GLU A 586 8.87 12.40 -35.58
N THR A 587 10.18 12.59 -35.54
CA THR A 587 11.02 12.74 -36.73
C THR A 587 10.96 11.47 -37.58
N ALA A 588 11.09 10.29 -36.97
CA ALA A 588 10.99 9.01 -37.68
C ALA A 588 9.61 8.81 -38.35
N ILE A 589 8.51 9.18 -37.67
CA ILE A 589 7.15 9.10 -38.22
C ILE A 589 7.01 10.04 -39.43
N ARG A 590 7.52 11.27 -39.35
CA ARG A 590 7.46 12.22 -40.47
C ARG A 590 8.26 11.76 -41.67
N GLU A 591 9.47 11.26 -41.44
CA GLU A 591 10.32 10.69 -42.50
C GLU A 591 9.61 9.50 -43.18
N ALA A 592 8.95 8.63 -42.41
CA ALA A 592 8.17 7.52 -42.95
C ALA A 592 6.96 8.01 -43.78
N PHE A 593 6.21 8.99 -43.28
CA PHE A 593 5.09 9.59 -44.03
C PHE A 593 5.53 10.20 -45.35
N MET A 594 6.64 10.93 -45.37
CA MET A 594 7.18 11.53 -46.59
C MET A 594 7.58 10.50 -47.64
N ARG A 595 8.22 9.43 -47.17
CA ARG A 595 8.64 8.31 -48.02
C ARG A 595 7.49 7.37 -48.36
N LYS A 596 6.27 7.65 -47.90
CA LYS A 596 5.11 6.77 -48.01
C LYS A 596 5.44 5.36 -47.51
N LYS A 597 6.10 5.23 -46.35
CA LYS A 597 6.42 3.95 -45.69
C LYS A 597 5.46 3.68 -44.53
N HIS A 598 5.42 2.43 -44.09
CA HIS A 598 4.82 2.07 -42.81
C HIS A 598 5.85 2.31 -41.70
N LEU A 599 5.43 2.86 -40.57
CA LEU A 599 6.21 2.85 -39.33
C LEU A 599 5.36 2.24 -38.24
N VAL A 600 5.88 1.22 -37.57
CA VAL A 600 5.22 0.57 -36.44
C VAL A 600 6.04 0.84 -35.18
N SER A 601 5.36 1.22 -34.11
CA SER A 601 5.96 1.57 -32.81
C SER A 601 5.31 0.77 -31.70
N ILE A 602 6.11 0.21 -30.81
CA ILE A 602 5.66 -0.55 -29.63
C ILE A 602 6.12 0.20 -28.38
N PHE A 603 5.19 0.39 -27.44
CA PHE A 603 5.40 1.07 -26.17
C PHE A 603 5.23 0.05 -25.03
N PHE A 604 6.30 -0.21 -24.28
CA PHE A 604 6.31 -1.22 -23.22
C PHE A 604 6.07 -0.58 -21.84
N ASP A 605 5.48 -1.35 -20.94
CA ASP A 605 5.37 -1.04 -19.50
C ASP A 605 6.02 -2.16 -18.70
N ILE A 606 6.89 -1.82 -17.75
CA ILE A 606 7.52 -2.80 -16.84
C ILE A 606 6.68 -2.89 -15.56
N GLU A 607 6.35 -4.12 -15.18
CA GLU A 607 5.62 -4.36 -13.94
C GLU A 607 6.49 -4.11 -12.71
N LYS A 608 6.08 -3.17 -11.85
CA LYS A 608 6.73 -2.87 -10.55
C LYS A 608 8.25 -2.70 -10.66
N ALA A 609 8.68 -1.92 -11.66
CA ALA A 609 10.08 -1.75 -12.08
C ALA A 609 11.11 -1.60 -10.93
N TYR A 610 10.87 -0.68 -9.99
CA TYR A 610 11.79 -0.42 -8.86
C TYR A 610 11.79 -1.55 -7.82
N ASP A 611 10.64 -2.18 -7.59
CA ASP A 611 10.48 -3.22 -6.55
C ASP A 611 11.07 -4.56 -7.00
N ARG A 612 11.20 -4.76 -8.32
CA ARG A 612 11.78 -5.96 -8.97
C ARG A 612 13.24 -5.77 -9.43
N THR A 613 13.87 -4.64 -9.14
CA THR A 613 15.24 -4.44 -9.58
C THR A 613 16.18 -5.37 -8.83
N TRP A 614 16.86 -6.26 -9.57
CA TRP A 614 17.75 -7.27 -9.01
C TRP A 614 19.03 -6.65 -8.42
N ARG A 615 19.18 -6.72 -7.08
CA ARG A 615 20.26 -6.04 -6.35
C ARG A 615 21.65 -6.57 -6.68
N TYR A 616 21.81 -7.89 -6.73
CA TYR A 616 23.08 -8.50 -7.12
C TYR A 616 23.45 -8.13 -8.57
N GLY A 617 22.46 -8.11 -9.47
CA GLY A 617 22.63 -7.65 -10.84
C GLY A 617 23.19 -6.22 -10.93
N ILE A 618 22.73 -5.30 -10.08
CA ILE A 618 23.30 -3.93 -10.01
C ILE A 618 24.77 -3.99 -9.58
N LEU A 619 25.11 -4.78 -8.56
CA LEU A 619 26.50 -4.87 -8.08
C LEU A 619 27.42 -5.47 -9.14
N LYS A 620 26.96 -6.49 -9.86
CA LYS A 620 27.67 -7.06 -11.00
C LYS A 620 27.91 -6.00 -12.09
N ASP A 621 26.88 -5.27 -12.49
CA ASP A 621 27.00 -4.21 -13.50
C ASP A 621 28.00 -3.11 -13.06
N LEU A 622 28.02 -2.73 -11.77
CA LEU A 622 29.00 -1.78 -11.22
C LEU A 622 30.45 -2.32 -11.26
N SER A 623 30.63 -3.62 -11.07
CA SER A 623 31.92 -4.29 -11.18
C SER A 623 32.38 -4.37 -12.64
N ASP A 624 31.46 -4.68 -13.56
CA ASP A 624 31.71 -4.72 -15.01
C ASP A 624 32.07 -3.33 -15.58
N ILE A 625 31.55 -2.24 -14.97
CA ILE A 625 31.98 -0.86 -15.27
C ILE A 625 33.44 -0.60 -14.83
N GLY A 626 33.98 -1.42 -13.94
CA GLY A 626 35.32 -1.27 -13.38
C GLY A 626 35.40 -0.41 -12.11
N LEU A 627 34.27 -0.13 -11.44
CA LEU A 627 34.26 0.63 -10.20
C LEU A 627 34.90 -0.16 -9.06
N LYS A 628 35.77 0.50 -8.27
CA LYS A 628 36.49 -0.10 -7.14
C LYS A 628 36.54 0.86 -5.95
N GLY A 629 36.74 0.32 -4.74
CA GLY A 629 36.88 1.14 -3.52
C GLY A 629 35.55 1.59 -2.90
N ASN A 630 35.53 2.81 -2.35
CA ASN A 630 34.48 3.30 -1.46
C ASN A 630 33.12 3.48 -2.16
N LEU A 631 33.10 3.92 -3.42
CA LEU A 631 31.86 4.17 -4.17
C LEU A 631 30.97 2.93 -4.35
N PRO A 632 31.44 1.82 -4.97
CA PRO A 632 30.62 0.62 -5.11
C PRO A 632 30.33 -0.06 -3.76
N LEU A 633 31.23 0.02 -2.78
CA LEU A 633 31.01 -0.50 -1.43
C LEU A 633 29.92 0.28 -0.68
N PHE A 634 29.86 1.60 -0.84
CA PHE A 634 28.75 2.41 -0.35
C PHE A 634 27.42 1.93 -0.95
N ILE A 635 27.38 1.68 -2.26
CA ILE A 635 26.16 1.20 -2.94
C ILE A 635 25.78 -0.19 -2.43
N LYS A 636 26.75 -1.09 -2.25
CA LYS A 636 26.54 -2.42 -1.65
C LYS A 636 25.89 -2.31 -0.28
N ASN A 637 26.38 -1.42 0.58
CA ASN A 637 25.80 -1.19 1.92
C ASN A 637 24.44 -0.49 1.84
N PHE A 638 24.26 0.44 0.89
CA PHE A 638 22.98 1.12 0.66
C PHE A 638 21.85 0.16 0.23
N LEU A 639 22.19 -0.89 -0.53
CA LEU A 639 21.29 -1.94 -1.02
C LEU A 639 21.06 -3.08 -0.01
N GLN A 640 21.71 -3.05 1.17
CA GLN A 640 21.43 -4.01 2.23
C GLN A 640 19.96 -3.96 2.69
N THR A 641 19.51 -5.04 3.31
CA THR A 641 18.14 -5.19 3.80
C THR A 641 17.74 -4.01 4.68
N ARG A 642 16.70 -3.29 4.25
CA ARG A 642 16.13 -2.16 4.96
C ARG A 642 14.94 -2.59 5.81
N ILE A 643 14.78 -1.90 6.92
CA ILE A 643 13.60 -2.04 7.77
C ILE A 643 12.63 -0.90 7.43
N PHE A 644 11.38 -1.22 7.09
CA PHE A 644 10.38 -0.22 6.79
C PHE A 644 9.09 -0.40 7.60
N GLN A 645 8.41 0.71 7.86
CA GLN A 645 7.06 0.75 8.44
C GLN A 645 6.12 1.48 7.48
N ILE A 646 4.91 0.99 7.30
CA ILE A 646 3.90 1.64 6.46
C ILE A 646 3.10 2.61 7.31
N ARG A 647 2.99 3.87 6.85
CA ARG A 647 2.21 4.92 7.51
C ARG A 647 0.94 5.22 6.74
N ILE A 648 -0.20 5.10 7.42
CA ILE A 648 -1.52 5.50 6.89
C ILE A 648 -2.17 6.43 7.92
N GLY A 649 -2.29 7.71 7.55
CA GLY A 649 -2.64 8.76 8.51
C GLY A 649 -1.62 8.83 9.64
N ASN A 650 -2.09 8.71 10.89
CA ASN A 650 -1.25 8.77 12.10
C ASN A 650 -0.86 7.39 12.63
N ILE A 651 -1.12 6.31 11.89
CA ILE A 651 -0.85 4.94 12.33
C ILE A 651 0.35 4.39 11.54
N LEU A 652 1.29 3.80 12.27
CA LEU A 652 2.43 3.05 11.72
C LEU A 652 2.16 1.55 11.85
N SER A 653 2.56 0.78 10.86
CA SER A 653 2.63 -0.68 10.96
C SER A 653 3.82 -1.14 11.80
N ASP A 654 3.91 -2.44 12.03
CA ASP A 654 5.14 -3.08 12.49
C ASP A 654 6.27 -2.99 11.43
N ASN A 655 7.48 -3.33 11.85
CA ASN A 655 8.68 -3.32 11.02
C ASN A 655 8.68 -4.47 10.00
N PHE A 656 9.01 -4.17 8.74
CA PHE A 656 9.13 -5.13 7.66
C PHE A 656 10.52 -5.06 7.03
N ASN A 657 11.03 -6.19 6.55
CA ASN A 657 12.29 -6.25 5.82
C ASN A 657 12.02 -6.18 4.32
N GLN A 658 12.68 -5.26 3.62
CA GLN A 658 12.65 -5.20 2.16
C GLN A 658 13.77 -6.08 1.59
N GLN A 659 13.42 -7.25 1.06
CA GLN A 659 14.39 -8.19 0.51
C GLN A 659 14.90 -7.82 -0.88
N GLU A 660 14.05 -7.24 -1.74
CA GLU A 660 14.40 -6.93 -3.14
C GLU A 660 14.02 -5.51 -3.56
N GLY A 661 14.53 -5.12 -4.72
CA GLY A 661 14.29 -3.80 -5.32
C GLY A 661 15.11 -2.68 -4.71
N VAL A 662 15.04 -1.53 -5.36
CA VAL A 662 15.64 -0.27 -4.92
C VAL A 662 14.58 0.59 -4.21
N PRO A 663 14.91 1.28 -3.10
CA PRO A 663 13.91 2.02 -2.32
C PRO A 663 13.36 3.22 -3.10
N GLN A 664 12.05 3.25 -3.38
CA GLN A 664 11.39 4.36 -4.07
C GLN A 664 11.42 5.63 -3.21
N GLY A 665 12.10 6.68 -3.68
CA GLY A 665 12.20 7.97 -2.97
C GLY A 665 13.54 8.26 -2.29
N SER A 666 14.49 7.33 -2.36
CA SER A 666 15.92 7.61 -2.08
C SER A 666 16.57 8.34 -3.28
N VAL A 667 17.74 8.93 -3.08
CA VAL A 667 18.43 9.67 -4.15
C VAL A 667 19.07 8.76 -5.22
N PRO A 668 19.79 7.67 -4.88
CA PRO A 668 20.52 6.89 -5.87
C PRO A 668 19.64 5.88 -6.60
N SER A 669 18.45 5.53 -6.08
CA SER A 669 17.61 4.45 -6.65
C SER A 669 17.33 4.60 -8.14
N VAL A 670 17.06 5.81 -8.62
CA VAL A 670 16.79 6.06 -10.04
C VAL A 670 18.03 5.77 -10.89
N LEU A 671 19.21 6.20 -10.44
CA LEU A 671 20.46 5.96 -11.13
C LEU A 671 20.83 4.47 -11.15
N LEU A 672 20.64 3.78 -10.03
CA LEU A 672 20.87 2.33 -9.93
C LEU A 672 19.91 1.53 -10.83
N PHE A 673 18.65 1.97 -10.93
CA PHE A 673 17.69 1.39 -11.86
C PHE A 673 18.12 1.62 -13.32
N ILE A 674 18.53 2.85 -13.65
CA ILE A 674 19.04 3.18 -14.99
C ILE A 674 20.22 2.29 -15.35
N ILE A 675 21.17 2.08 -14.42
CA ILE A 675 22.29 1.16 -14.63
C ILE A 675 21.78 -0.24 -14.98
N LYS A 676 20.84 -0.78 -14.19
CA LYS A 676 20.33 -2.13 -14.45
C LYS A 676 19.61 -2.25 -15.80
N ILE A 677 18.84 -1.24 -16.21
CA ILE A 677 18.01 -1.30 -17.44
C ILE A 677 18.77 -0.89 -18.72
N ASN A 678 19.90 -0.17 -18.61
CA ASN A 678 20.64 0.40 -19.74
C ASN A 678 20.94 -0.61 -20.87
N GLY A 679 21.25 -1.86 -20.48
CA GLY A 679 21.60 -2.95 -21.39
C GLY A 679 20.44 -3.53 -22.22
N ILE A 680 19.18 -3.15 -21.95
CA ILE A 680 18.00 -3.77 -22.59
C ILE A 680 17.98 -3.60 -24.11
N VAL A 681 18.58 -2.53 -24.61
CA VAL A 681 18.63 -2.20 -26.04
C VAL A 681 19.85 -2.78 -26.76
N SER A 682 20.74 -3.49 -26.06
CA SER A 682 22.01 -3.98 -26.61
C SER A 682 21.85 -5.06 -27.69
N LYS A 683 20.74 -5.81 -27.65
CA LYS A 683 20.47 -6.92 -28.58
C LYS A 683 19.36 -6.60 -29.59
N LEU A 684 19.07 -5.32 -29.84
CA LEU A 684 18.05 -4.95 -30.81
C LEU A 684 18.55 -5.19 -32.25
N PRO A 685 17.68 -5.65 -33.17
CA PRO A 685 18.03 -5.76 -34.58
C PRO A 685 18.42 -4.40 -35.19
N ALA A 686 19.32 -4.40 -36.17
CA ALA A 686 19.86 -3.18 -36.77
C ALA A 686 18.80 -2.21 -37.36
N TYR A 687 17.66 -2.75 -37.81
CA TYR A 687 16.56 -1.96 -38.39
C TYR A 687 15.56 -1.43 -37.35
N VAL A 688 15.74 -1.77 -36.07
CA VAL A 688 14.86 -1.38 -34.96
C VAL A 688 15.53 -0.27 -34.16
N ASN A 689 14.88 0.88 -34.13
CA ASN A 689 15.31 2.01 -33.33
C ASN A 689 14.63 1.98 -31.97
N SER A 690 15.31 2.43 -30.92
CA SER A 690 14.77 2.50 -29.57
C SER A 690 14.93 3.87 -28.91
N THR A 691 14.06 4.13 -27.94
CA THR A 691 14.18 5.21 -26.96
C THR A 691 13.93 4.65 -25.58
N LEU A 692 14.72 5.13 -24.61
CA LEU A 692 14.66 4.70 -23.23
C LEU A 692 14.62 5.95 -22.34
N PHE A 693 13.63 6.01 -21.46
CA PHE A 693 13.54 7.01 -20.41
C PHE A 693 13.19 6.32 -19.09
N VAL A 694 14.22 5.89 -18.36
CA VAL A 694 14.03 5.06 -17.16
C VAL A 694 13.25 3.79 -17.50
N ASP A 695 11.99 3.66 -17.08
CA ASP A 695 11.11 2.51 -17.30
C ASP A 695 10.30 2.60 -18.59
N ASP A 696 10.16 3.80 -19.17
CA ASP A 696 9.48 4.01 -20.45
C ASP A 696 10.38 3.57 -21.61
N ILE A 697 10.07 2.41 -22.19
CA ILE A 697 10.77 1.84 -23.35
C ILE A 697 9.86 1.92 -24.58
N GLN A 698 10.43 2.42 -25.68
CA GLN A 698 9.76 2.43 -26.97
C GLN A 698 10.71 1.96 -28.06
N ILE A 699 10.20 1.09 -28.94
CA ILE A 699 10.91 0.65 -30.15
C ILE A 699 10.07 0.91 -31.39
N HIS A 700 10.73 1.17 -32.52
CA HIS A 700 10.04 1.32 -33.80
C HIS A 700 10.88 0.84 -34.97
N CYS A 701 10.19 0.41 -36.03
CA CYS A 701 10.77 0.02 -37.30
C CYS A 701 9.94 0.63 -38.44
N ALA A 702 10.61 1.08 -39.50
CA ALA A 702 9.97 1.64 -40.68
C ALA A 702 10.39 0.87 -41.94
N GLY A 703 9.42 0.61 -42.82
CA GLY A 703 9.64 -0.23 -44.00
C GLY A 703 8.51 -0.11 -45.02
N ASP A 704 8.75 -0.65 -46.21
CA ASP A 704 7.75 -0.71 -47.28
C ASP A 704 6.86 -1.95 -47.16
N ASP A 705 7.42 -3.05 -46.65
CA ASP A 705 6.74 -4.32 -46.43
C ASP A 705 6.39 -4.50 -44.94
N MET A 706 5.12 -4.83 -44.66
CA MET A 706 4.65 -5.08 -43.30
C MET A 706 5.24 -6.39 -42.73
N GLY A 707 5.46 -7.40 -43.56
CA GLY A 707 6.03 -8.69 -43.12
C GLY A 707 7.47 -8.54 -42.62
N PHE A 708 8.28 -7.71 -43.28
CA PHE A 708 9.61 -7.32 -42.80
C PHE A 708 9.54 -6.60 -41.45
N ILE A 709 8.68 -5.59 -41.31
CA ILE A 709 8.53 -4.82 -40.08
C ILE A 709 8.11 -5.73 -38.92
N GLN A 710 7.12 -6.59 -39.15
CA GLN A 710 6.61 -7.54 -38.16
C GLN A 710 7.71 -8.50 -37.70
N ARG A 711 8.49 -9.07 -38.64
CA ARG A 711 9.63 -9.94 -38.28
C ARG A 711 10.66 -9.20 -37.43
N GLN A 712 11.11 -8.03 -37.86
CA GLN A 712 12.13 -7.27 -37.12
C GLN A 712 11.67 -6.87 -35.72
N LEU A 713 10.43 -6.39 -35.59
CA LEU A 713 9.88 -6.00 -34.29
C LEU A 713 9.58 -7.21 -33.40
N GLN A 714 9.10 -8.33 -33.94
CA GLN A 714 8.90 -9.54 -33.14
C GLN A 714 10.24 -10.12 -32.65
N THR A 715 11.29 -10.12 -33.48
CA THR A 715 12.65 -10.48 -33.03
C THR A 715 13.14 -9.53 -31.93
N ALA A 716 12.88 -8.23 -32.05
CA ALA A 716 13.22 -7.27 -31.00
C ALA A 716 12.47 -7.55 -29.68
N ILE A 717 11.16 -7.86 -29.74
CA ILE A 717 10.34 -8.23 -28.57
C ILE A 717 10.91 -9.48 -27.89
N ASN A 718 11.24 -10.51 -28.67
CA ASN A 718 11.80 -11.75 -28.13
C ASN A 718 13.16 -11.48 -27.46
N ASN A 719 14.08 -10.78 -28.13
CA ASN A 719 15.40 -10.44 -27.58
C ASN A 719 15.30 -9.61 -26.29
N MET A 720 14.37 -8.67 -26.23
CA MET A 720 14.10 -7.88 -25.01
C MET A 720 13.51 -8.73 -23.89
N THR A 721 12.63 -9.68 -24.22
CA THR A 721 11.98 -10.58 -23.26
C THR A 721 13.01 -11.54 -22.65
N ASP A 722 13.91 -12.09 -23.46
CA ASP A 722 15.01 -12.95 -23.01
C ASP A 722 16.03 -12.17 -22.15
N TRP A 723 16.31 -10.92 -22.53
CA TRP A 723 17.13 -10.06 -21.70
C TRP A 723 16.45 -9.72 -20.37
N ALA A 724 15.14 -9.45 -20.38
CA ALA A 724 14.38 -9.13 -19.18
C ALA A 724 14.31 -10.33 -18.22
N SER A 725 14.08 -11.54 -18.74
CA SER A 725 14.02 -12.77 -17.95
C SER A 725 15.34 -13.11 -17.26
N THR A 726 16.49 -12.74 -17.84
CA THR A 726 17.83 -12.93 -17.25
C THR A 726 18.27 -11.78 -16.33
N ASN A 727 17.55 -10.65 -16.30
CA ASN A 727 17.88 -9.48 -15.49
C ASN A 727 16.84 -9.15 -14.40
N GLY A 728 15.80 -9.97 -14.27
CA GLY A 728 14.77 -9.82 -13.23
C GLY A 728 13.66 -8.83 -13.60
N PHE A 729 13.45 -8.53 -14.88
CA PHE A 729 12.36 -7.66 -15.34
C PHE A 729 11.22 -8.45 -15.99
N ILE A 730 10.01 -7.91 -15.90
CA ILE A 730 8.82 -8.48 -16.52
C ILE A 730 8.04 -7.36 -17.20
N PHE A 731 7.77 -7.50 -18.49
CA PHE A 731 6.89 -6.61 -19.23
C PHE A 731 5.43 -6.94 -18.94
N SER A 732 4.58 -5.91 -18.84
CA SER A 732 3.15 -6.06 -18.69
C SER A 732 2.47 -6.21 -20.06
N PRO A 733 1.94 -7.38 -20.44
CA PRO A 733 1.29 -7.54 -21.75
C PRO A 733 0.03 -6.67 -21.87
N GLN A 734 -0.67 -6.45 -20.76
CA GLN A 734 -1.94 -5.71 -20.72
C GLN A 734 -1.77 -4.20 -20.95
N LYS A 735 -0.59 -3.66 -20.64
CA LYS A 735 -0.28 -2.22 -20.77
C LYS A 735 0.64 -1.90 -21.93
N THR A 736 1.31 -2.92 -22.48
CA THR A 736 2.10 -2.78 -23.69
C THR A 736 1.18 -2.61 -24.89
N VAL A 737 1.43 -1.60 -25.73
CA VAL A 737 0.56 -1.27 -26.87
C VAL A 737 1.38 -1.03 -28.14
N CYS A 738 0.76 -1.31 -29.29
CA CYS A 738 1.33 -1.09 -30.61
C CYS A 738 0.60 0.05 -31.33
N MET A 739 1.32 0.88 -32.09
CA MET A 739 0.75 1.87 -33.00
C MET A 739 1.33 1.73 -34.40
N HIS A 740 0.44 1.73 -35.39
CA HIS A 740 0.80 1.78 -36.80
C HIS A 740 0.61 3.19 -37.38
N PHE A 741 1.71 3.79 -37.81
CA PHE A 741 1.72 5.09 -38.49
C PHE A 741 1.85 4.88 -39.99
N CYS A 742 0.81 5.26 -40.74
CA CYS A 742 0.79 5.15 -42.21
C CYS A 742 -0.05 6.27 -42.85
N ARG A 743 0.37 6.76 -44.02
CA ARG A 743 -0.40 7.66 -44.89
C ARG A 743 -0.62 7.10 -46.30
N ARG A 744 -0.36 5.80 -46.52
CA ARG A 744 -0.68 5.12 -47.79
C ARG A 744 -2.21 5.05 -47.94
N ARG A 745 -2.67 5.15 -49.19
CA ARG A 745 -4.08 4.92 -49.55
C ARG A 745 -4.23 3.45 -49.95
N GLY A 746 -5.35 2.82 -49.59
CA GLY A 746 -5.62 1.39 -49.83
C GLY A 746 -5.57 0.55 -48.56
N LEU A 747 -6.07 -0.68 -48.66
CA LEU A 747 -6.04 -1.67 -47.57
C LEU A 747 -4.61 -2.20 -47.40
N HIS A 748 -4.14 -2.23 -46.17
CA HIS A 748 -2.90 -2.89 -45.78
C HIS A 748 -3.14 -3.66 -44.48
N PRO A 749 -2.55 -4.85 -44.32
CA PRO A 749 -2.74 -5.65 -43.12
C PRO A 749 -2.10 -4.96 -41.92
N ASP A 750 -2.76 -5.06 -40.77
CA ASP A 750 -2.19 -4.70 -39.49
C ASP A 750 -1.20 -5.78 -39.02
N PRO A 751 -0.08 -5.42 -38.37
CA PRO A 751 0.91 -6.39 -37.91
C PRO A 751 0.41 -7.15 -36.67
N ASP A 752 0.71 -8.45 -36.58
CA ASP A 752 0.43 -9.26 -35.39
C ASP A 752 1.69 -9.47 -34.54
N PHE A 753 1.62 -9.10 -33.26
CA PHE A 753 2.73 -9.24 -32.32
C PHE A 753 2.29 -9.96 -31.06
N GLN A 754 3.19 -10.80 -30.54
CA GLN A 754 2.99 -11.52 -29.29
C GLN A 754 4.07 -11.17 -28.27
N LEU A 755 3.65 -10.96 -27.02
CA LEU A 755 4.51 -10.79 -25.85
C LEU A 755 4.12 -11.84 -24.82
N ASN A 756 5.05 -12.75 -24.50
CA ASN A 756 4.79 -13.90 -23.62
C ASN A 756 3.54 -14.72 -24.04
N GLY A 757 3.36 -14.92 -25.35
CA GLY A 757 2.19 -15.62 -25.92
C GLY A 757 0.87 -14.85 -25.88
N SER A 758 0.86 -13.62 -25.35
CA SER A 758 -0.31 -12.73 -25.37
C SER A 758 -0.22 -11.74 -26.54
N PRO A 759 -1.31 -11.50 -27.29
CA PRO A 759 -1.29 -10.53 -28.39
C PRO A 759 -1.15 -9.10 -27.87
N ILE A 760 -0.31 -8.30 -28.52
CA ILE A 760 -0.19 -6.86 -28.21
C ILE A 760 -1.29 -6.10 -28.98
N PRO A 761 -2.16 -5.34 -28.28
CA PRO A 761 -3.22 -4.60 -28.94
C PRO A 761 -2.67 -3.43 -29.78
N ILE A 762 -3.25 -3.25 -30.97
CA ILE A 762 -2.99 -2.09 -31.83
C ILE A 762 -3.98 -0.98 -31.48
N VAL A 763 -3.46 0.20 -31.17
CA VAL A 763 -4.26 1.36 -30.75
C VAL A 763 -4.11 2.52 -31.72
N GLN A 764 -5.16 3.33 -31.82
CA GLN A 764 -5.17 4.52 -32.68
C GLN A 764 -4.57 5.76 -32.01
N GLU A 765 -4.52 5.76 -30.68
CA GLU A 765 -3.87 6.79 -29.89
C GLU A 765 -3.17 6.19 -28.67
N THR A 766 -2.00 6.73 -28.32
CA THR A 766 -1.31 6.37 -27.08
C THR A 766 -0.58 7.55 -26.47
N LYS A 767 -0.40 7.53 -25.15
CA LYS A 767 0.35 8.55 -24.43
C LYS A 767 1.79 8.07 -24.23
N PHE A 768 2.74 8.83 -24.74
CA PHE A 768 4.17 8.57 -24.57
C PHE A 768 4.85 9.81 -23.98
N LEU A 769 5.52 9.65 -22.83
CA LEU A 769 6.23 10.72 -22.11
C LEU A 769 5.43 12.02 -21.97
N GLY A 770 4.11 11.91 -21.71
CA GLY A 770 3.23 13.05 -21.50
C GLY A 770 2.51 13.60 -22.73
N ILE A 771 2.89 13.20 -23.95
CA ILE A 771 2.23 13.61 -25.21
C ILE A 771 1.39 12.47 -25.77
N VAL A 772 0.21 12.79 -26.31
CA VAL A 772 -0.67 11.80 -26.95
C VAL A 772 -0.40 11.80 -28.45
N PHE A 773 0.06 10.67 -28.97
CA PHE A 773 0.26 10.43 -30.39
C PHE A 773 -1.01 9.82 -30.98
N ASP A 774 -1.41 10.29 -32.16
CA ASP A 774 -2.44 9.69 -33.01
C ASP A 774 -1.80 9.14 -34.30
N THR A 775 -2.41 8.12 -34.92
CA THR A 775 -1.88 7.44 -36.12
C THR A 775 -1.59 8.37 -37.31
N LYS A 776 -2.22 9.56 -37.35
CA LYS A 776 -2.01 10.58 -38.39
C LYS A 776 -1.05 11.72 -37.98
N LEU A 777 -0.58 11.69 -36.73
CA LEU A 777 0.30 12.69 -36.11
C LEU A 777 -0.29 14.12 -36.16
N THR A 778 -1.59 14.24 -35.89
CA THR A 778 -2.32 15.53 -35.88
C THR A 778 -2.25 16.27 -34.54
N PHE A 779 -1.96 15.55 -33.46
CA PHE A 779 -1.95 16.01 -32.07
C PHE A 779 -3.28 16.60 -31.57
N ARG A 780 -4.39 16.40 -32.31
CA ARG A 780 -5.69 16.96 -31.94
C ARG A 780 -6.21 16.39 -30.61
N SER A 781 -6.03 15.08 -30.40
CA SER A 781 -6.38 14.41 -29.13
C SER A 781 -5.57 14.98 -27.96
N HIS A 782 -4.25 15.11 -28.15
CA HIS A 782 -3.35 15.72 -27.16
C HIS A 782 -3.80 17.14 -26.77
N ILE A 783 -4.07 18.01 -27.74
CA ILE A 783 -4.45 19.40 -27.49
C ILE A 783 -5.80 19.49 -26.77
N LYS A 784 -6.78 18.63 -27.09
CA LYS A 784 -8.05 18.54 -26.35
C LYS A 784 -7.84 18.12 -24.90
N HIS A 785 -6.99 17.11 -24.68
CA HIS A 785 -6.66 16.65 -23.33
C HIS A 785 -5.94 17.75 -22.53
N LEU A 786 -4.96 18.42 -23.14
CA LEU A 786 -4.21 19.53 -22.55
C LEU A 786 -5.14 20.70 -22.17
N LYS A 787 -6.03 21.11 -23.08
CA LYS A 787 -7.07 22.11 -22.81
C LYS A 787 -7.91 21.74 -21.59
N THR A 788 -8.40 20.50 -21.53
CA THR A 788 -9.23 20.02 -20.42
C THR A 788 -8.46 20.04 -19.09
N LYS A 789 -7.19 19.63 -19.11
CA LYS A 789 -6.31 19.67 -17.94
C LYS A 789 -6.13 21.11 -17.44
N CYS A 790 -5.84 22.04 -18.33
CA CYS A 790 -5.65 23.45 -17.98
C CYS A 790 -6.95 24.12 -17.49
N ILE A 791 -8.11 23.81 -18.06
CA ILE A 791 -9.41 24.34 -17.61
C ILE A 791 -9.69 23.93 -16.15
N ARG A 792 -9.35 22.69 -15.75
CA ARG A 792 -9.50 22.25 -14.35
C ARG A 792 -8.67 23.10 -13.40
N THR A 793 -7.43 23.41 -13.78
CA THR A 793 -6.55 24.32 -13.03
C THR A 793 -7.11 25.75 -13.00
N LEU A 794 -7.61 26.26 -14.13
CA LEU A 794 -8.23 27.59 -14.20
C LEU A 794 -9.46 27.70 -13.30
N ASN A 795 -10.24 26.63 -13.14
CA ASN A 795 -11.38 26.65 -12.22
C ASN A 795 -10.95 26.82 -10.77
N ILE A 796 -9.79 26.29 -10.38
CA ILE A 796 -9.21 26.55 -9.05
C ILE A 796 -8.79 28.03 -8.96
N MET A 797 -8.15 28.57 -10.00
CA MET A 797 -7.78 29.99 -10.03
C MET A 797 -8.99 30.93 -9.91
N LYS A 798 -10.13 30.59 -10.54
CA LYS A 798 -11.38 31.38 -10.42
C LYS A 798 -11.88 31.48 -8.98
N VAL A 799 -11.69 30.42 -8.19
CA VAL A 799 -12.05 30.43 -6.76
C VAL A 799 -11.12 31.36 -5.98
N LEU A 800 -9.84 31.42 -6.38
CA LEU A 800 -8.83 32.27 -5.74
C LEU A 800 -8.91 33.74 -6.18
N SER A 801 -9.55 34.06 -7.31
CA SER A 801 -9.62 35.40 -7.88
C SER A 801 -10.87 36.18 -7.43
N SER A 802 -11.38 35.96 -6.21
CA SER A 802 -12.55 36.66 -5.68
C SER A 802 -12.27 38.15 -5.45
N SER A 803 -13.26 39.01 -5.67
CA SER A 803 -13.13 40.47 -5.55
C SER A 803 -12.93 40.97 -4.11
N PHE A 804 -13.39 40.20 -3.10
CA PHE A 804 -13.40 40.64 -1.69
C PHE A 804 -12.32 39.97 -0.82
N TRP A 805 -11.88 38.77 -1.20
CA TRP A 805 -10.90 37.97 -0.42
C TRP A 805 -9.88 37.24 -1.32
N GLY A 806 -9.84 37.57 -2.61
CA GLY A 806 -9.00 36.89 -3.58
C GLY A 806 -7.54 37.30 -3.51
N ALA A 807 -6.71 36.51 -4.18
CA ALA A 807 -5.29 36.78 -4.32
C ALA A 807 -5.04 37.96 -5.27
N ASP A 808 -3.96 38.70 -5.02
CA ASP A 808 -3.54 39.82 -5.85
C ASP A 808 -3.05 39.35 -7.24
N LYS A 809 -2.98 40.29 -8.20
CA LYS A 809 -2.54 40.05 -9.58
C LYS A 809 -1.19 39.33 -9.65
N VAL A 810 -0.21 39.72 -8.83
CA VAL A 810 1.14 39.13 -8.89
C VAL A 810 1.09 37.67 -8.45
N SER A 811 0.37 37.38 -7.36
CA SER A 811 0.15 36.02 -6.88
C SER A 811 -0.60 35.16 -7.89
N LEU A 812 -1.70 35.66 -8.47
CA LEU A 812 -2.46 34.94 -9.50
C LEU A 812 -1.64 34.71 -10.77
N MET A 813 -0.81 35.67 -11.19
CA MET A 813 0.11 35.48 -12.31
C MET A 813 1.17 34.42 -12.01
N ARG A 814 1.70 34.34 -10.78
CA ARG A 814 2.61 33.26 -10.37
C ARG A 814 1.93 31.89 -10.42
N ILE A 815 0.67 31.81 -9.96
CA ILE A 815 -0.14 30.59 -10.04
C ILE A 815 -0.41 30.20 -11.50
N TYR A 816 -0.78 31.17 -12.35
CA TYR A 816 -0.99 30.96 -13.79
C TYR A 816 0.26 30.38 -14.46
N ARG A 817 1.41 31.03 -14.26
CA ARG A 817 2.69 30.63 -14.84
C ARG A 817 3.13 29.25 -14.40
N SER A 818 2.93 28.92 -13.12
CA SER A 818 3.38 27.67 -12.51
C SER A 818 2.46 26.48 -12.80
N LEU A 819 1.15 26.68 -12.92
CA LEU A 819 0.18 25.57 -13.03
C LEU A 819 -0.49 25.45 -14.40
N VAL A 820 -0.62 26.55 -15.16
CA VAL A 820 -1.29 26.55 -16.47
C VAL A 820 -0.26 26.67 -17.59
N ARG A 821 0.53 27.74 -17.59
CA ARG A 821 1.53 28.01 -18.64
C ARG A 821 2.58 26.90 -18.72
N SER A 822 3.07 26.42 -17.59
CA SER A 822 4.01 25.28 -17.53
C SER A 822 3.49 24.02 -18.23
N ASN A 823 2.18 23.74 -18.14
CA ASN A 823 1.56 22.62 -18.87
C ASN A 823 1.46 22.91 -20.37
N LEU A 824 1.21 24.16 -20.76
CA LEU A 824 1.20 24.61 -22.16
C LEU A 824 2.60 24.72 -22.77
N ASP A 825 3.66 24.77 -21.98
CA ASP A 825 5.04 24.84 -22.48
C ASP A 825 5.61 23.44 -22.76
N TYR A 826 5.17 22.44 -21.98
CA TYR A 826 5.69 21.08 -22.07
C TYR A 826 5.28 20.39 -23.38
N GLY A 827 6.26 20.06 -24.22
CA GLY A 827 6.04 19.32 -25.47
C GLY A 827 5.90 20.19 -26.73
N VAL A 828 5.97 21.52 -26.59
CA VAL A 828 5.84 22.50 -27.68
C VAL A 828 6.73 22.21 -28.89
N PRO A 829 8.04 21.85 -28.76
CA PRO A 829 8.88 21.54 -29.92
C PRO A 829 8.29 20.46 -30.83
N VAL A 830 7.47 19.57 -30.27
CA VAL A 830 6.83 18.45 -30.97
C VAL A 830 5.41 18.81 -31.39
N TYR A 831 4.47 18.98 -30.44
CA TYR A 831 3.06 19.19 -30.80
C TYR A 831 2.78 20.56 -31.41
N GLY A 832 3.70 21.53 -31.30
CA GLY A 832 3.62 22.83 -31.96
C GLY A 832 3.60 22.74 -33.49
N SER A 833 3.89 21.56 -34.04
CA SER A 833 3.69 21.21 -35.46
C SER A 833 2.22 20.98 -35.86
N ALA A 834 1.29 20.94 -34.92
CA ALA A 834 -0.13 20.75 -35.21
C ALA A 834 -0.69 21.89 -36.07
N ALA A 835 -1.79 21.63 -36.79
CA ALA A 835 -2.43 22.65 -37.60
C ALA A 835 -2.79 23.90 -36.77
N LYS A 836 -2.63 25.10 -37.35
CA LYS A 836 -2.90 26.39 -36.68
C LYS A 836 -4.32 26.43 -36.07
N SER A 837 -5.32 25.89 -36.77
CA SER A 837 -6.70 25.78 -36.26
C SER A 837 -6.81 24.93 -34.99
N THR A 838 -6.00 23.88 -34.87
CA THR A 838 -5.92 23.02 -33.69
C THR A 838 -5.22 23.74 -32.54
N LEU A 839 -4.11 24.42 -32.80
CA LEU A 839 -3.35 25.18 -31.79
C LEU A 839 -4.18 26.34 -31.20
N LYS A 840 -4.99 27.03 -32.01
CA LYS A 840 -5.92 28.09 -31.56
C LYS A 840 -6.89 27.65 -30.46
N MET A 841 -7.13 26.35 -30.29
CA MET A 841 -7.93 25.85 -29.17
C MET A 841 -7.30 26.18 -27.80
N LEU A 842 -5.97 26.30 -27.73
CA LEU A 842 -5.21 26.61 -26.50
C LEU A 842 -5.19 28.12 -26.19
N ASP A 843 -5.30 28.99 -27.20
CA ASP A 843 -5.34 30.45 -27.00
C ASP A 843 -6.48 30.84 -26.06
N SER A 844 -7.65 30.21 -26.21
CA SER A 844 -8.80 30.40 -25.32
C SER A 844 -8.46 30.17 -23.83
N VAL A 845 -7.59 29.20 -23.54
CA VAL A 845 -7.17 28.86 -22.17
C VAL A 845 -6.14 29.86 -21.68
N HIS A 846 -5.18 30.24 -22.51
CA HIS A 846 -4.18 31.28 -22.20
C HIS A 846 -4.86 32.59 -21.87
N HIS A 847 -5.70 33.12 -22.77
CA HIS A 847 -6.41 34.38 -22.57
C HIS A 847 -7.33 34.33 -21.35
N GLN A 848 -8.07 33.23 -21.14
CA GLN A 848 -8.90 33.08 -19.94
C GLN A 848 -8.07 33.12 -18.65
N GLY A 849 -6.90 32.48 -18.63
CA GLY A 849 -5.97 32.55 -17.51
C GLY A 849 -5.45 33.95 -17.26
N LEU A 850 -5.09 34.69 -18.31
CA LEU A 850 -4.66 36.07 -18.20
C LEU A 850 -5.77 36.98 -17.67
N HIS A 851 -7.00 36.88 -18.17
CA HIS A 851 -8.14 37.65 -17.66
C HIS A 851 -8.38 37.39 -16.16
N ILE A 852 -8.34 36.12 -15.73
CA ILE A 852 -8.53 35.76 -14.32
C ILE A 852 -7.41 36.37 -13.47
N ALA A 853 -6.17 36.30 -13.94
CA ALA A 853 -5.02 36.74 -13.16
C ALA A 853 -4.86 38.27 -13.12
N THR A 854 -5.26 38.98 -14.18
CA THR A 854 -5.18 40.45 -14.24
C THR A 854 -6.44 41.14 -13.74
N GLY A 855 -7.57 40.44 -13.62
CA GLY A 855 -8.88 41.03 -13.36
C GLY A 855 -9.47 41.79 -14.55
N ALA A 856 -8.84 41.72 -15.72
CA ALA A 856 -9.29 42.44 -16.92
C ALA A 856 -10.65 41.93 -17.43
N PHE A 857 -11.52 42.85 -17.85
CA PHE A 857 -12.81 42.51 -18.45
C PHE A 857 -12.64 41.59 -19.65
N ARG A 858 -13.61 40.69 -19.88
CA ARG A 858 -13.60 39.77 -21.03
C ARG A 858 -13.58 40.48 -22.40
N THR A 859 -13.98 41.74 -22.44
CA THR A 859 -13.98 42.61 -23.62
C THR A 859 -12.63 43.28 -23.89
N THR A 860 -11.65 43.12 -23.00
CA THR A 860 -10.31 43.71 -23.16
C THR A 860 -9.65 43.16 -24.43
N PRO A 861 -9.15 44.01 -25.35
CA PRO A 861 -8.42 43.56 -26.53
C PRO A 861 -7.23 42.66 -26.17
N ILE A 862 -7.06 41.55 -26.90
CA ILE A 862 -5.99 40.56 -26.64
C ILE A 862 -4.59 41.19 -26.63
N PRO A 863 -4.21 42.09 -27.56
CA PRO A 863 -2.90 42.76 -27.50
C PRO A 863 -2.69 43.54 -26.19
N SER A 864 -3.70 44.27 -25.72
CA SER A 864 -3.65 44.98 -24.45
C SER A 864 -3.54 44.03 -23.26
N LEU A 865 -4.23 42.89 -23.30
CA LEU A 865 -4.15 41.85 -22.27
C LEU A 865 -2.73 41.29 -22.13
N HIS A 866 -2.04 41.06 -23.25
CA HIS A 866 -0.63 40.64 -23.26
C HIS A 866 0.29 41.67 -22.60
N VAL A 867 0.14 42.94 -22.95
CA VAL A 867 0.92 44.04 -22.37
C VAL A 867 0.68 44.15 -20.86
N ILE A 868 -0.59 44.19 -20.42
CA ILE A 868 -0.95 44.35 -19.01
C ILE A 868 -0.49 43.15 -18.17
N SER A 869 -0.51 41.94 -18.72
CA SER A 869 -0.06 40.72 -18.02
C SER A 869 1.44 40.49 -18.07
N GLY A 870 2.17 41.17 -18.98
CA GLY A 870 3.57 40.89 -19.26
C GLY A 870 3.76 39.47 -19.81
N GLU A 871 2.82 38.98 -20.63
CA GLU A 871 2.88 37.65 -21.25
C GLU A 871 2.76 37.75 -22.77
N PRO A 872 3.65 37.09 -23.54
CA PRO A 872 3.53 37.05 -24.99
C PRO A 872 2.34 36.19 -25.44
N SER A 873 2.02 36.26 -26.73
CA SER A 873 1.11 35.29 -27.36
C SER A 873 1.67 33.86 -27.27
N LEU A 874 0.80 32.86 -27.30
CA LEU A 874 1.25 31.46 -27.29
C LEU A 874 2.10 31.12 -28.52
N GLU A 875 1.84 31.74 -29.67
CA GLU A 875 2.62 31.54 -30.90
C GLU A 875 4.07 32.00 -30.71
N LEU A 876 4.29 33.24 -30.25
CA LEU A 876 5.63 33.76 -29.95
C LEU A 876 6.34 32.90 -28.90
N ARG A 877 5.60 32.49 -27.86
CA ARG A 877 6.14 31.59 -26.83
C ARG A 877 6.53 30.23 -27.41
N CYS A 878 5.77 29.69 -28.35
CA CYS A 878 6.08 28.44 -29.03
C CYS A 878 7.36 28.55 -29.87
N HIS A 879 7.53 29.66 -30.59
CA HIS A 879 8.75 29.94 -31.34
C HIS A 879 9.96 30.01 -30.41
N ARG A 880 9.86 30.78 -29.30
CA ARG A 880 10.94 30.90 -28.33
C ARG A 880 11.36 29.56 -27.73
N LEU A 881 10.41 28.74 -27.28
CA LEU A 881 10.70 27.41 -26.71
C LEU A 881 11.32 26.46 -27.75
N SER A 882 10.87 26.55 -29.00
CA SER A 882 11.41 25.75 -30.10
C SER A 882 12.84 26.17 -30.43
N LEU A 883 13.13 27.47 -30.49
CA LEU A 883 14.49 27.99 -30.70
C LEU A 883 15.43 27.62 -29.55
N SER A 884 15.02 27.81 -28.29
CA SER A 884 15.83 27.40 -27.13
C SER A 884 16.16 25.91 -27.17
N TYR A 885 15.21 25.07 -27.60
CA TYR A 885 15.44 23.64 -27.73
C TYR A 885 16.34 23.28 -28.93
N PHE A 886 16.22 24.00 -30.04
CA PHE A 886 17.13 23.86 -31.18
C PHE A 886 18.58 24.17 -30.81
N TYR A 887 18.84 25.30 -30.16
CA TYR A 887 20.18 25.68 -29.72
C TYR A 887 20.74 24.74 -28.66
N LYS A 888 19.88 24.15 -27.80
CA LYS A 888 20.29 23.08 -26.89
C LYS A 888 20.79 21.84 -27.64
N ILE A 889 20.13 21.44 -28.74
CA ILE A 889 20.58 20.33 -29.58
C ILE A 889 21.85 20.71 -30.33
N LYS A 890 21.93 21.95 -30.84
CA LYS A 890 23.09 22.47 -31.56
C LYS A 890 24.36 22.52 -30.69
N SER A 891 24.24 22.80 -29.38
CA SER A 891 25.39 22.87 -28.48
C SER A 891 25.99 21.51 -28.08
N ASP A 892 25.28 20.41 -28.31
CA ASP A 892 25.70 19.05 -27.95
C ASP A 892 25.80 18.16 -29.19
N GLU A 893 26.99 18.05 -29.76
CA GLU A 893 27.28 17.17 -30.91
C GLU A 893 27.01 15.69 -30.60
N SER A 894 27.08 15.28 -29.32
CA SER A 894 26.76 13.92 -28.88
C SER A 894 25.26 13.63 -28.81
N HIS A 895 24.41 14.64 -29.05
CA HIS A 895 22.97 14.50 -29.00
C HIS A 895 22.46 13.59 -30.14
N PRO A 896 21.62 12.56 -29.89
CA PRO A 896 21.18 11.58 -30.89
C PRO A 896 20.39 12.17 -32.05
N GLN A 897 19.86 13.38 -31.87
CA GLN A 897 19.14 14.12 -32.92
C GLN A 897 19.96 15.28 -33.50
N HIS A 898 21.20 15.52 -33.03
CA HIS A 898 22.03 16.63 -33.50
C HIS A 898 22.13 16.63 -35.02
N TYR A 899 22.68 15.57 -35.60
CA TYR A 899 22.87 15.48 -37.05
C TYR A 899 21.54 15.60 -37.82
N LYS A 900 20.47 14.94 -37.38
CA LYS A 900 19.17 14.97 -38.06
C LYS A 900 18.48 16.34 -38.01
N VAL A 901 18.70 17.11 -36.95
CA VAL A 901 18.08 18.42 -36.76
C VAL A 901 18.88 19.51 -37.48
N ILE A 902 20.20 19.46 -37.41
CA ILE A 902 21.09 20.45 -38.03
C ILE A 902 21.22 20.22 -39.54
N ASN A 903 21.29 18.96 -39.99
CA ASN A 903 21.41 18.57 -41.40
C ASN A 903 20.19 17.75 -41.84
N PRO A 904 19.01 18.37 -41.97
CA PRO A 904 17.81 17.63 -42.26
C PRO A 904 17.76 17.16 -43.73
N ILE A 905 17.92 15.84 -43.93
CA ILE A 905 18.22 15.20 -45.23
C ILE A 905 17.11 15.37 -46.30
N PHE A 906 15.83 15.51 -45.90
CA PHE A 906 14.69 15.48 -46.84
C PHE A 906 14.13 16.86 -47.23
N GLY A 907 14.92 17.93 -47.12
CA GLY A 907 14.43 19.30 -47.33
C GLY A 907 13.77 19.57 -48.65
N SER A 908 14.47 19.23 -49.72
CA SER A 908 13.96 19.38 -51.09
C SER A 908 12.63 18.66 -51.29
N LEU A 909 12.47 17.47 -50.70
CA LEU A 909 11.23 16.69 -50.80
C LEU A 909 10.07 17.32 -50.00
N PHE A 910 10.34 17.90 -48.83
CA PHE A 910 9.33 18.61 -48.05
C PHE A 910 8.87 19.90 -48.76
N SER A 911 9.80 20.63 -49.41
CA SER A 911 9.47 21.83 -50.19
C SER A 911 8.54 21.55 -51.38
N VAL A 912 8.65 20.36 -51.99
CA VAL A 912 7.78 19.94 -53.12
C VAL A 912 6.43 19.41 -52.65
N ARG A 913 6.34 18.81 -51.45
CA ARG A 913 5.11 18.19 -50.93
C ARG A 913 4.52 18.97 -49.75
N LEU A 914 3.98 20.15 -50.05
CA LEU A 914 3.39 21.10 -49.08
C LEU A 914 2.29 20.51 -48.16
N SER A 915 1.66 19.40 -48.54
CA SER A 915 0.65 18.72 -47.71
C SER A 915 1.23 18.01 -46.47
N PHE A 916 2.55 17.83 -46.39
CA PHE A 916 3.21 17.19 -45.26
C PHE A 916 3.93 18.23 -44.40
N THR A 917 3.64 18.20 -43.10
CA THR A 917 4.33 19.07 -42.14
C THR A 917 5.79 18.62 -41.95
N PRO A 918 6.79 19.52 -42.14
CA PRO A 918 8.22 19.21 -42.04
C PRO A 918 8.69 18.73 -40.66
N THR A 919 9.89 18.13 -40.62
CA THR A 919 10.59 17.78 -39.37
C THR A 919 10.99 19.04 -38.59
N PHE A 920 11.31 18.87 -37.31
CA PHE A 920 11.64 19.98 -36.41
C PHE A 920 12.78 20.89 -36.93
N GLY A 921 13.88 20.32 -37.43
CA GLY A 921 14.99 21.12 -37.98
C GLY A 921 14.57 22.08 -39.09
N PHE A 922 13.73 21.62 -40.03
CA PHE A 922 13.19 22.48 -41.09
C PHE A 922 12.30 23.60 -40.56
N ARG A 923 11.43 23.28 -39.60
CA ARG A 923 10.53 24.27 -39.00
C ARG A 923 11.30 25.39 -38.30
N ILE A 924 12.45 25.09 -37.70
CA ILE A 924 13.30 26.11 -37.09
C ILE A 924 13.87 27.07 -38.14
N GLY A 925 14.30 26.58 -39.30
CA GLY A 925 14.76 27.44 -40.39
C GLY A 925 13.69 28.41 -40.93
N GLU A 926 12.40 28.05 -40.85
CA GLU A 926 11.30 28.97 -41.14
C GLU A 926 11.15 30.04 -40.05
N ILE A 927 11.29 29.66 -38.79
CA ILE A 927 11.22 30.59 -37.65
C ILE A 927 12.38 31.58 -37.67
N LEU A 928 13.61 31.12 -37.91
CA LEU A 928 14.80 31.99 -38.00
C LEU A 928 14.65 33.02 -39.11
N ARG A 929 14.19 32.60 -40.30
CA ARG A 929 13.91 33.52 -41.42
C ARG A 929 12.78 34.49 -41.12
N TYR A 930 11.71 34.03 -40.47
CA TYR A 930 10.58 34.89 -40.11
C TYR A 930 10.97 36.03 -39.17
N PHE A 931 11.90 35.79 -38.24
CA PHE A 931 12.39 36.81 -37.30
C PHE A 931 13.71 37.47 -37.72
N GLU A 932 14.23 37.15 -38.91
CA GLU A 932 15.52 37.66 -39.40
C GLU A 932 16.67 37.41 -38.39
N ILE A 933 16.64 36.26 -37.71
CA ILE A 933 17.67 35.87 -36.74
C ILE A 933 18.78 35.13 -37.50
N GLU A 934 19.98 35.72 -37.55
CA GLU A 934 21.18 35.03 -38.03
C GLU A 934 21.56 33.88 -37.08
N ASP A 935 21.86 32.71 -37.66
CA ASP A 935 22.30 31.55 -36.91
C ASP A 935 23.75 31.74 -36.44
N PHE A 936 23.96 31.90 -35.13
CA PHE A 936 25.28 32.17 -34.57
C PHE A 936 26.02 30.88 -34.16
N PRO A 937 27.37 30.89 -34.14
CA PRO A 937 28.16 29.77 -33.67
C PRO A 937 27.91 29.54 -32.18
N VAL A 938 27.72 28.28 -31.80
CA VAL A 938 27.53 27.88 -30.40
C VAL A 938 28.82 27.23 -29.92
N VAL A 939 29.36 27.68 -28.78
CA VAL A 939 30.54 27.07 -28.18
C VAL A 939 30.21 25.63 -27.79
N SER A 940 31.01 24.69 -28.28
CA SER A 940 30.91 23.27 -27.90
C SER A 940 31.04 23.14 -26.39
N ASN A 941 30.12 22.40 -25.76
CA ASN A 941 30.13 22.27 -24.32
C ASN A 941 31.44 21.66 -23.80
N VAL A 942 32.11 22.34 -22.85
CA VAL A 942 33.27 21.81 -22.13
C VAL A 942 32.83 20.62 -21.24
N GLU A 943 33.72 19.65 -21.03
CA GLU A 943 33.51 18.58 -20.05
C GLU A 943 33.25 19.18 -18.67
N ASP A 944 32.17 18.73 -18.01
CA ASP A 944 31.84 19.23 -16.68
C ASP A 944 32.95 18.82 -15.70
N PRO A 945 33.42 19.74 -14.84
CA PRO A 945 34.38 19.40 -13.80
C PRO A 945 33.81 18.33 -12.85
N PRO A 946 34.67 17.48 -12.25
CA PRO A 946 34.22 16.51 -11.27
C PRO A 946 33.57 17.21 -10.08
N PRO A 947 32.52 16.63 -9.48
CA PRO A 947 31.73 17.29 -8.43
C PRO A 947 32.51 17.54 -7.12
N TRP A 948 33.66 16.87 -6.93
CA TRP A 948 34.56 17.06 -5.79
C TRP A 948 35.62 18.16 -6.02
N GLN A 949 35.73 18.71 -7.23
CA GLN A 949 36.62 19.82 -7.55
C GLN A 949 35.87 21.15 -7.49
N GLU A 950 36.47 22.13 -6.83
CA GLU A 950 35.93 23.49 -6.77
C GLU A 950 36.15 24.18 -8.11
N THR A 951 35.09 24.77 -8.67
CA THR A 951 35.17 25.55 -9.91
C THR A 951 34.67 26.96 -9.69
N GLN A 952 35.50 27.94 -10.03
CA GLN A 952 35.17 29.36 -10.01
C GLN A 952 34.45 29.76 -11.30
N LEU A 953 33.33 29.09 -11.60
CA LEU A 953 32.52 29.41 -12.78
C LEU A 953 31.11 29.79 -12.32
N ASP A 954 30.84 31.09 -12.31
CA ASP A 954 29.48 31.62 -12.16
C ASP A 954 28.78 31.54 -13.52
N PHE A 955 27.81 30.64 -13.65
CA PHE A 955 26.96 30.56 -14.84
C PHE A 955 25.96 31.72 -14.83
N ILE A 956 26.15 32.69 -15.73
CA ILE A 956 25.17 33.74 -16.03
C ILE A 956 24.16 33.17 -17.03
N ASP A 957 22.93 32.90 -16.61
CA ASP A 957 21.83 32.54 -17.52
C ASP A 957 21.29 33.81 -18.20
N GLY A 958 22.01 34.28 -19.22
CA GLY A 958 21.74 35.53 -19.96
C GLY A 958 20.48 35.54 -20.82
N PHE A 959 19.68 34.47 -20.84
CA PHE A 959 18.44 34.43 -21.63
C PHE A 959 17.26 35.19 -21.00
N PHE A 960 17.38 35.64 -19.74
CA PHE A 960 16.33 36.45 -19.11
C PHE A 960 16.28 37.89 -19.61
N THR A 961 17.35 38.41 -20.23
CA THR A 961 17.46 39.80 -20.67
C THR A 961 17.21 40.02 -22.16
N LEU A 962 17.04 38.94 -22.94
CA LEU A 962 16.89 39.02 -24.41
C LEU A 962 15.44 39.13 -24.91
N PHE A 963 14.41 39.10 -24.03
CA PHE A 963 12.99 39.23 -24.43
C PHE A 963 12.08 39.88 -23.39
#